data_AF-A0A3N1WEM7-F1
#
_entry.id   AF-A0A3N1WEM7-F1
#
_cell.length_a   1.000
_cell.length_b   1.000
_cell.length_c   1.000
_cell.angle_alpha   90.00
_cell.angle_beta   90.00
_cell.angle_gamma   90.00
#
_symmetry.space_group_name_H-M   'P 1'
#
loop_
_entity.id
_entity.type
_entity.pdbx_description
1 polymer ?
#
loop_
_entity_poly.entity_id
_entity_poly.type
_entity_poly.pdbx_seq_one_letter_code
_entity_poly.pdbx_strand_id
1 'polypeptide(L)'
;MSDATALHLPQGRDTVFIWLMILVAGYLLLPVFSLDYGLLESTSDEIFAAYGWSGANISQAWLLLPLVLLLRPVRGTASRGRHRFDAAWALGCAVFMVVSAAWLERGLGYGTIVIFCALGGVMTVALSRLEWLGGDRFVLGSLIAIVALISLFIIWPSLAIFKPMITADDGTFAPLQFMAVLGQKHILQVIWNSFLLSAAVGIGCTFFGMVLAIYTTRIAKRSALLGRVFSILPIVTPPFVVGLGVTLMMGRSGYVTEFMVNYLGLTNTNWLYGFTGIWLAQVLAFTPMSFMILDGAIKTLHPSLEEASYTLRASRLQTFRRVFLPLLKPALANSFLIVIVQSLADFSNPLVLGGNFDVLATQIYFYITGAQLDYTSASTLGVILLLFSLLVFCVQYLWIGKRSYVTISGKSSRGDVQPLPVSLVWSVTAMLWVWIAFNVLLYGSIFFGSFTVNWGVDYTLTLDNFSKLFGQGFSDGAWPSLLDTLLYAGIAAPITAIFGLLIAYVVVRQQFRGKKVIEFSTMLCFAVPGTVAGVSYILAFNGAPVYLTGTAAIVIISMVMRNVPVGIRAGIAGLGQLDKSLDEASLSLRAGSLRTVLYIILPLLRPAILSALIYSFVRAITTVSAIIFLVTPDTRVATSYILNRVEDGEYGMAIAYGSVLIVVMLAIIFIFDALVGEARVARSRAKTR
;
A
#
# COMPACT_ATOMS: atom_id res chain seq x y z
N MET A 1 26.16 51.19 -21.42
CA MET A 1 25.98 52.25 -20.39
C MET A 1 24.56 52.09 -19.86
N SER A 2 24.26 51.64 -18.65
CA SER A 2 24.98 51.57 -17.36
C SER A 2 24.78 50.17 -16.75
N ASP A 3 25.82 49.36 -16.55
CA ASP A 3 26.64 49.33 -15.33
C ASP A 3 26.15 50.23 -14.19
N ALA A 4 25.18 49.72 -13.42
CA ALA A 4 24.89 50.05 -12.02
C ALA A 4 23.54 49.39 -11.67
N THR A 5 23.48 48.15 -11.22
CA THR A 5 23.30 47.84 -9.78
C THR A 5 23.35 46.32 -9.58
N ALA A 6 24.44 45.67 -10.01
CA ALA A 6 24.78 44.36 -9.47
C ALA A 6 25.26 44.59 -8.04
N LEU A 7 24.33 44.60 -7.09
CA LEU A 7 24.64 44.44 -5.67
C LEU A 7 25.48 43.16 -5.57
N HIS A 8 26.79 43.32 -5.39
CA HIS A 8 27.70 42.27 -5.00
C HIS A 8 27.19 41.72 -3.66
N LEU A 9 26.31 40.71 -3.73
CA LEU A 9 26.05 39.84 -2.60
C LEU A 9 27.43 39.34 -2.13
N PRO A 10 27.74 39.42 -0.83
CA PRO A 10 29.03 38.93 -0.34
C PRO A 10 29.20 37.50 -0.85
N GLN A 11 30.42 37.16 -1.28
CA GLN A 11 30.79 35.80 -1.72
C GLN A 11 30.54 34.82 -0.57
N GLY A 12 29.29 34.40 -0.41
CA GLY A 12 28.88 33.43 0.57
C GLY A 12 29.61 32.14 0.25
N ARG A 13 30.22 31.53 1.28
CA ARG A 13 30.81 30.19 1.19
C ARG A 13 29.85 29.28 0.42
N ASP A 14 30.37 28.61 -0.61
CA ASP A 14 29.57 27.71 -1.46
C ASP A 14 28.77 26.75 -0.56
N THR A 15 27.44 26.70 -0.73
CA THR A 15 26.54 25.84 0.05
C THR A 15 26.93 24.35 0.05
N VAL A 16 27.71 23.90 -0.93
CA VAL A 16 28.33 22.57 -0.94
C VAL A 16 29.22 22.34 0.30
N PHE A 17 29.93 23.36 0.78
CA PHE A 17 30.76 23.25 1.99
C PHE A 17 29.93 22.94 3.24
N ILE A 18 28.71 23.47 3.35
CA ILE A 18 27.82 23.20 4.48
C ILE A 18 27.42 21.72 4.50
N TRP A 19 27.06 21.17 3.34
CA TRP A 19 26.74 19.75 3.23
C TRP A 19 27.93 18.84 3.52
N LEU A 20 29.13 19.22 3.09
CA LEU A 20 30.35 18.48 3.43
C LEU A 20 30.67 18.54 4.93
N MET A 21 30.42 19.66 5.61
CA MET A 21 30.54 19.74 7.06
C MET A 21 29.52 18.83 7.77
N ILE A 22 28.27 18.79 7.29
CA ILE A 22 27.25 17.86 7.81
C ILE A 22 27.67 16.40 7.60
N LEU A 23 28.27 16.09 6.44
CA LEU A 23 28.80 14.77 6.13
C LEU A 23 29.89 14.36 7.12
N VAL A 24 30.87 15.23 7.35
CA VAL A 24 31.96 15.01 8.33
C VAL A 24 31.40 14.85 9.74
N ALA A 25 30.46 15.70 10.14
CA ALA A 25 29.81 15.61 11.44
C ALA A 25 29.08 14.28 11.62
N GLY A 26 28.32 13.82 10.60
CA GLY A 26 27.65 12.53 10.62
C GLY A 26 28.60 11.34 10.74
N TYR A 27 29.74 11.39 10.06
CA TYR A 27 30.78 10.35 10.14
C TYR A 27 31.48 10.30 11.51
N LEU A 28 31.71 11.47 12.12
CA LEU A 28 32.41 11.56 13.41
C LEU A 28 31.50 11.26 14.60
N LEU A 29 30.24 11.70 14.56
CA LEU A 29 29.33 11.69 15.70
C LEU A 29 28.40 10.48 15.77
N LEU A 30 28.30 9.68 14.70
CA LEU A 30 27.42 8.51 14.66
C LEU A 30 28.14 7.25 14.15
N PRO A 31 27.74 6.05 14.63
CA PRO A 31 28.24 4.79 14.11
C PRO A 31 28.00 4.66 12.61
N VAL A 32 29.08 4.37 11.86
CA VAL A 32 29.07 4.28 10.40
C VAL A 32 28.81 2.84 9.95
N PHE A 33 29.19 1.86 10.77
CA PHE A 33 28.79 0.47 10.61
C PHE A 33 27.50 0.18 11.37
N SER A 34 26.73 -0.81 10.89
CA SER A 34 25.52 -1.27 11.56
C SER A 34 25.83 -1.83 12.94
N LEU A 35 24.88 -1.65 13.86
CA LEU A 35 24.89 -2.24 15.19
C LEU A 35 23.84 -3.35 15.24
N ASP A 36 24.19 -4.50 15.80
CA ASP A 36 23.30 -5.67 15.85
C ASP A 36 22.08 -5.43 16.76
N TYR A 37 22.27 -4.71 17.87
CA TYR A 37 21.23 -4.39 18.86
C TYR A 37 20.80 -2.91 18.84
N GLY A 38 21.27 -2.14 17.85
CA GLY A 38 20.97 -0.71 17.75
C GLY A 38 21.61 0.15 18.87
N LEU A 39 21.39 1.46 18.83
CA LEU A 39 22.11 2.40 19.71
C LEU A 39 21.79 2.30 21.20
N LEU A 40 20.62 1.78 21.57
CA LEU A 40 20.15 1.77 22.96
C LEU A 40 20.56 0.51 23.72
N GLU A 41 20.76 -0.61 23.01
CA GLU A 41 21.05 -1.91 23.61
C GLU A 41 22.48 -2.38 23.33
N SER A 42 23.19 -1.76 22.37
CA SER A 42 24.59 -2.07 22.11
C SER A 42 25.50 -1.59 23.24
N THR A 43 26.54 -2.36 23.53
CA THR A 43 27.55 -2.01 24.53
C THR A 43 28.40 -0.81 24.07
N SER A 44 29.07 -0.15 25.02
CA SER A 44 29.96 0.98 24.69
C SER A 44 31.09 0.58 23.74
N ASP A 45 31.61 -0.65 23.87
CA ASP A 45 32.68 -1.17 23.02
C ASP A 45 32.19 -1.47 21.59
N GLU A 46 30.98 -2.03 21.45
CA GLU A 46 30.34 -2.24 20.14
C GLU A 46 30.09 -0.92 19.42
N ILE A 47 29.56 0.07 20.15
CA ILE A 47 29.34 1.43 19.62
C ILE A 47 30.67 2.05 19.19
N PHE A 48 31.72 1.91 20.00
CA PHE A 48 33.06 2.40 19.67
C PHE A 48 33.61 1.74 18.41
N ALA A 49 33.52 0.41 18.31
CA ALA A 49 33.98 -0.35 17.16
C ALA A 49 33.22 0.03 15.87
N ALA A 50 31.94 0.38 15.97
CA ALA A 50 31.10 0.76 14.84
C ALA A 50 31.37 2.17 14.30
N TYR A 51 32.13 3.01 15.00
CA TYR A 51 32.59 4.29 14.44
C TYR A 51 33.59 4.07 13.31
N GLY A 52 33.42 4.80 12.21
CA GLY A 52 34.29 4.64 11.05
C GLY A 52 35.76 4.98 11.32
N TRP A 53 36.02 5.86 12.30
CA TRP A 53 37.36 6.30 12.70
C TRP A 53 38.03 5.45 13.78
N SER A 54 37.36 4.42 14.31
CA SER A 54 37.91 3.55 15.38
C SER A 54 39.12 2.71 14.91
N GLY A 55 39.25 2.47 13.60
CA GLY A 55 40.35 1.73 13.00
C GLY A 55 40.51 1.98 11.50
N ALA A 56 41.49 1.32 10.88
CA ALA A 56 41.71 1.35 9.43
C ALA A 56 40.69 0.47 8.72
N ASN A 57 39.77 1.07 7.97
CA ASN A 57 38.67 0.37 7.30
C ASN A 57 38.18 1.15 6.06
N ILE A 58 37.27 0.53 5.30
CA ILE A 58 36.71 1.11 4.06
C ILE A 58 35.93 2.42 4.29
N SER A 59 35.39 2.62 5.50
CA SER A 59 34.58 3.82 5.78
C SER A 59 35.38 5.11 5.73
N GLN A 60 36.71 5.03 5.91
CA GLN A 60 37.60 6.16 5.65
C GLN A 60 37.50 6.65 4.21
N ALA A 61 37.35 5.74 3.24
CA ALA A 61 37.10 6.12 1.84
C ALA A 61 35.70 6.75 1.65
N TRP A 62 34.71 6.31 2.42
CA TRP A 62 33.36 6.92 2.42
C TRP A 62 33.38 8.38 2.89
N LEU A 63 34.33 8.75 3.77
CA LEU A 63 34.57 10.13 4.17
C LEU A 63 35.44 10.91 3.18
N LEU A 64 36.59 10.34 2.77
CA LEU A 64 37.62 11.04 2.01
C LEU A 64 37.18 11.34 0.56
N LEU A 65 36.47 10.42 -0.10
CA LEU A 65 36.04 10.60 -1.49
C LEU A 65 35.09 11.81 -1.66
N PRO A 66 34.05 12.01 -0.83
CA PRO A 66 33.25 13.23 -0.88
C PRO A 66 34.06 14.52 -0.63
N LEU A 67 35.09 14.47 0.22
CA LEU A 67 35.91 15.64 0.54
C LEU A 67 36.80 16.12 -0.61
N VAL A 68 36.99 15.31 -1.67
CA VAL A 68 37.64 15.75 -2.92
C VAL A 68 36.94 16.98 -3.52
N LEU A 69 35.64 17.15 -3.27
CA LEU A 69 34.90 18.34 -3.69
C LEU A 69 35.38 19.65 -3.04
N LEU A 70 36.21 19.59 -1.99
CA LEU A 70 36.88 20.78 -1.42
C LEU A 70 38.05 21.27 -2.27
N LEU A 71 38.72 20.36 -3.00
CA LEU A 71 39.95 20.63 -3.74
C LEU A 71 39.72 21.18 -5.16
N ARG A 72 38.45 21.34 -5.56
CA ARG A 72 38.09 21.83 -6.90
C ARG A 72 38.54 23.28 -7.13
N PRO A 73 39.04 23.63 -8.33
CA PRO A 73 39.57 24.96 -8.60
C PRO A 73 38.51 26.06 -8.42
N VAL A 74 38.85 27.07 -7.61
CA VAL A 74 37.98 28.21 -7.23
C VAL A 74 37.97 29.30 -8.31
N ARG A 75 38.94 29.32 -9.25
CA ARG A 75 39.12 30.41 -10.20
C ARG A 75 38.54 30.12 -11.58
N GLY A 76 37.79 31.10 -12.10
CA GLY A 76 37.23 31.14 -13.45
C GLY A 76 35.73 30.82 -13.46
N THR A 77 34.93 31.77 -13.97
CA THR A 77 33.47 31.70 -14.23
C THR A 77 32.85 30.29 -14.13
N ALA A 78 31.89 30.14 -13.21
CA ALA A 78 31.11 28.92 -12.95
C ALA A 78 30.77 28.13 -14.22
N SER A 79 31.65 27.20 -14.63
CA SER A 79 31.41 26.42 -15.83
C SER A 79 30.35 25.37 -15.48
N ARG A 80 29.35 25.19 -16.35
CA ARG A 80 28.37 24.11 -16.23
C ARG A 80 29.04 22.73 -16.04
N GLY A 81 30.29 22.57 -16.50
CA GLY A 81 31.11 21.37 -16.25
C GLY A 81 31.37 21.10 -14.76
N ARG A 82 31.62 22.13 -13.95
CA ARG A 82 31.84 21.99 -12.49
C ARG A 82 30.62 21.40 -11.79
N HIS A 83 29.44 21.95 -12.04
CA HIS A 83 28.22 21.47 -11.37
C HIS A 83 27.82 20.06 -11.85
N ARG A 84 28.11 19.71 -13.11
CA ARG A 84 27.95 18.33 -13.59
C ARG A 84 28.90 17.39 -12.85
N PHE A 85 30.15 17.78 -12.65
CA PHE A 85 31.12 17.02 -11.87
C PHE A 85 30.66 16.86 -10.41
N ASP A 86 30.26 17.95 -9.74
CA ASP A 86 29.78 17.90 -8.35
C ASP A 86 28.62 16.89 -8.17
N ALA A 87 27.63 16.93 -9.07
CA ALA A 87 26.49 16.02 -9.04
C ALA A 87 26.88 14.57 -9.34
N ALA A 88 27.68 14.34 -10.40
CA ALA A 88 28.12 13.01 -10.79
C ALA A 88 29.04 12.37 -9.73
N TRP A 89 29.92 13.17 -9.13
CA TRP A 89 30.81 12.70 -8.07
C TRP A 89 30.05 12.36 -6.80
N ALA A 90 29.09 13.20 -6.37
CA ALA A 90 28.26 12.90 -5.21
C ALA A 90 27.46 11.59 -5.41
N LEU A 91 26.90 11.39 -6.61
CA LEU A 91 26.22 10.14 -6.96
C LEU A 91 27.20 8.95 -6.97
N GLY A 92 28.39 9.13 -7.56
CA GLY A 92 29.45 8.12 -7.59
C GLY A 92 29.90 7.70 -6.19
N CYS A 93 30.08 8.65 -5.27
CA CYS A 93 30.38 8.37 -3.86
C CYS A 93 29.24 7.57 -3.20
N ALA A 94 27.99 7.95 -3.40
CA ALA A 94 26.84 7.24 -2.83
C ALA A 94 26.77 5.78 -3.34
N VAL A 95 26.94 5.57 -4.65
CA VAL A 95 26.98 4.23 -5.26
C VAL A 95 28.17 3.43 -4.75
N PHE A 96 29.36 4.04 -4.70
CA PHE A 96 30.56 3.39 -4.19
C PHE A 96 30.38 2.93 -2.74
N MET A 97 29.75 3.73 -1.88
CA MET A 97 29.45 3.34 -0.49
C MET A 97 28.58 2.09 -0.44
N VAL A 98 27.47 2.05 -1.19
CA VAL A 98 26.56 0.90 -1.21
C VAL A 98 27.26 -0.36 -1.75
N VAL A 99 27.98 -0.24 -2.87
CA VAL A 99 28.67 -1.36 -3.52
C VAL A 99 29.80 -1.89 -2.65
N SER A 100 30.63 -1.02 -2.08
CA SER A 100 31.74 -1.42 -1.21
C SER A 100 31.25 -2.04 0.10
N ALA A 101 30.16 -1.53 0.68
CA ALA A 101 29.51 -2.11 1.84
C ALA A 101 28.95 -3.51 1.54
N ALA A 102 28.25 -3.68 0.41
CA ALA A 102 27.72 -4.96 -0.01
C ALA A 102 28.82 -5.99 -0.31
N TRP A 103 29.91 -5.57 -0.98
CA TRP A 103 31.00 -6.46 -1.36
C TRP A 103 31.86 -6.92 -0.17
N LEU A 104 32.00 -6.08 0.85
CA LEU A 104 32.73 -6.40 2.08
C LEU A 104 31.83 -6.98 3.18
N GLU A 105 30.55 -7.24 2.87
CA GLU A 105 29.54 -7.72 3.81
C GLU A 105 29.46 -6.87 5.10
N ARG A 106 29.60 -5.55 4.95
CA ARG A 106 29.51 -4.59 6.04
C ARG A 106 28.18 -3.86 5.98
N GLY A 107 27.45 -3.86 7.09
CA GLY A 107 26.21 -3.11 7.21
C GLY A 107 26.44 -1.61 7.38
N LEU A 108 25.56 -0.83 6.76
CA LEU A 108 25.53 0.63 6.84
C LEU A 108 24.82 1.08 8.12
N GLY A 109 25.53 1.82 8.97
CA GLY A 109 25.01 2.33 10.25
C GLY A 109 24.32 3.68 10.16
N TYR A 110 23.92 4.25 11.30
CA TYR A 110 23.18 5.51 11.39
C TYR A 110 23.91 6.71 10.78
N GLY A 111 25.24 6.77 10.90
CA GLY A 111 26.06 7.83 10.31
C GLY A 111 25.97 7.87 8.78
N THR A 112 25.76 6.71 8.14
CA THR A 112 25.62 6.63 6.69
C THR A 112 24.35 7.32 6.19
N ILE A 113 23.27 7.33 6.98
CA ILE A 113 22.02 8.04 6.65
C ILE A 113 22.32 9.55 6.49
N VAL A 114 23.11 10.11 7.42
CA VAL A 114 23.52 11.53 7.36
C VAL A 114 24.41 11.79 6.15
N ILE A 115 25.33 10.87 5.84
CA ILE A 115 26.20 10.95 4.65
C ILE A 115 25.36 10.94 3.37
N PHE A 116 24.41 10.02 3.20
CA PHE A 116 23.52 9.98 2.03
C PHE A 116 22.66 11.25 1.91
N CYS A 117 22.13 11.77 3.01
CA CYS A 117 21.41 13.04 3.04
C CYS A 117 22.32 14.20 2.59
N ALA A 118 23.56 14.25 3.06
CA ALA A 118 24.52 15.28 2.66
C ALA A 118 24.90 15.18 1.19
N LEU A 119 25.17 13.98 0.66
CA LEU A 119 25.44 13.75 -0.76
C LEU A 119 24.23 14.13 -1.63
N GLY A 120 23.01 13.82 -1.19
CA GLY A 120 21.78 14.28 -1.83
C GLY A 120 21.65 15.81 -1.81
N GLY A 121 22.05 16.46 -0.72
CA GLY A 121 22.12 17.92 -0.60
C GLY A 121 23.13 18.55 -1.57
N VAL A 122 24.34 17.97 -1.69
CA VAL A 122 25.35 18.38 -2.68
C VAL A 122 24.78 18.26 -4.10
N MET A 123 24.18 17.12 -4.43
CA MET A 123 23.56 16.89 -5.74
C MET A 123 22.43 17.87 -6.03
N THR A 124 21.60 18.19 -5.03
CA THR A 124 20.53 19.19 -5.14
C THR A 124 21.10 20.58 -5.46
N VAL A 125 22.15 21.01 -4.75
CA VAL A 125 22.80 22.31 -4.99
C VAL A 125 23.41 22.34 -6.39
N ALA A 126 24.12 21.29 -6.78
CA ALA A 126 24.76 21.18 -8.09
C ALA A 126 23.73 21.23 -9.24
N LEU A 127 22.67 20.43 -9.17
CA LEU A 127 21.61 20.40 -10.18
C LEU A 127 20.80 21.70 -10.22
N SER A 128 20.61 22.37 -9.07
CA SER A 128 19.92 23.67 -9.04
C SER A 128 20.69 24.75 -9.81
N ARG A 129 22.04 24.75 -9.72
CA ARG A 129 22.91 25.68 -10.45
C ARG A 129 23.03 25.37 -11.94
N LEU A 130 22.67 24.15 -12.35
CA LEU A 130 22.50 23.76 -13.75
C LEU A 130 21.14 24.17 -14.32
N GLU A 131 20.30 24.87 -13.54
CA GLU A 131 18.94 25.30 -13.91
C GLU A 131 18.03 24.12 -14.27
N TRP A 132 18.36 22.92 -13.78
CA TRP A 132 17.50 21.76 -13.97
C TRP A 132 16.21 21.97 -13.18
N LEU A 133 15.05 21.67 -13.79
CA LEU A 133 13.74 21.98 -13.20
C LEU A 133 13.59 23.45 -12.77
N GLY A 134 14.17 24.38 -13.54
CA GLY A 134 14.11 25.82 -13.24
C GLY A 134 14.98 26.24 -12.05
N GLY A 135 15.88 25.36 -11.57
CA GLY A 135 16.78 25.65 -10.46
C GLY A 135 16.13 25.56 -9.07
N ASP A 136 14.92 25.00 -8.96
CA ASP A 136 14.22 24.88 -7.68
C ASP A 136 14.83 23.78 -6.80
N ARG A 137 15.47 24.19 -5.71
CA ARG A 137 16.14 23.29 -4.76
C ARG A 137 15.18 22.34 -4.05
N PHE A 138 13.97 22.78 -3.73
CA PHE A 138 13.00 21.93 -3.04
C PHE A 138 12.55 20.81 -3.97
N VAL A 139 12.14 21.15 -5.19
CA VAL A 139 11.68 20.17 -6.18
C VAL A 139 12.79 19.15 -6.50
N LEU A 140 14.02 19.62 -6.73
CA LEU A 140 15.16 18.74 -6.99
C LEU A 140 15.48 17.83 -5.80
N GLY A 141 15.52 18.39 -4.58
CA GLY A 141 15.76 17.60 -3.37
C GLY A 141 14.70 16.54 -3.13
N SER A 142 13.41 16.89 -3.33
CA SER A 142 12.30 15.95 -3.27
C SER A 142 12.41 14.86 -4.33
N LEU A 143 12.75 15.21 -5.57
CA LEU A 143 12.93 14.24 -6.65
C LEU A 143 14.03 13.23 -6.33
N ILE A 144 15.18 13.70 -5.82
CA ILE A 144 16.30 12.86 -5.42
C ILE A 144 15.89 11.91 -4.29
N ALA A 145 15.22 12.43 -3.25
CA ALA A 145 14.76 11.63 -2.13
C ALA A 145 13.73 10.57 -2.57
N ILE A 146 12.78 10.94 -3.44
CA ILE A 146 11.78 10.01 -4.00
C ILE A 146 12.49 8.88 -4.76
N VAL A 147 13.42 9.22 -5.66
CA VAL A 147 14.16 8.22 -6.45
C VAL A 147 14.98 7.29 -5.55
N ALA A 148 15.67 7.83 -4.54
CA ALA A 148 16.46 7.05 -3.60
C ALA A 148 15.59 6.08 -2.79
N LEU A 149 14.48 6.56 -2.21
CA LEU A 149 13.58 5.74 -1.39
C LEU A 149 12.87 4.67 -2.21
N ILE A 150 12.41 4.98 -3.43
CA ILE A 150 11.80 4.00 -4.32
C ILE A 150 12.84 2.94 -4.73
N SER A 151 14.06 3.36 -5.05
CA SER A 151 15.11 2.43 -5.44
C SER A 151 15.46 1.49 -4.28
N LEU A 152 15.60 2.02 -3.07
CA LEU A 152 15.99 1.25 -1.89
C LEU A 152 14.88 0.33 -1.36
N PHE A 153 13.64 0.80 -1.29
CA PHE A 153 12.57 0.07 -0.61
C PHE A 153 11.56 -0.61 -1.53
N ILE A 154 11.61 -0.36 -2.83
CA ILE A 154 10.70 -1.02 -3.79
C ILE A 154 11.49 -1.79 -4.84
N ILE A 155 12.41 -1.13 -5.54
CA ILE A 155 13.15 -1.76 -6.64
C ILE A 155 14.12 -2.81 -6.08
N TRP A 156 14.93 -2.48 -5.08
CA TRP A 156 15.91 -3.41 -4.51
C TRP A 156 15.27 -4.69 -3.95
N PRO A 157 14.24 -4.65 -3.08
CA PRO A 157 13.51 -5.86 -2.69
C PRO A 157 12.98 -6.65 -3.88
N SER A 158 12.31 -5.98 -4.81
CA SER A 158 11.77 -6.64 -6.01
C SER A 158 12.83 -7.32 -6.86
N LEU A 159 14.09 -6.87 -6.82
CA LEU A 159 15.22 -7.52 -7.48
C LEU A 159 15.84 -8.63 -6.62
N ALA A 160 15.86 -8.47 -5.30
CA ALA A 160 16.43 -9.44 -4.37
C ALA A 160 15.76 -10.81 -4.41
N ILE A 161 14.46 -10.86 -4.74
CA ILE A 161 13.73 -12.13 -4.90
C ILE A 161 14.26 -12.99 -6.07
N PHE A 162 14.96 -12.41 -7.04
CA PHE A 162 15.55 -13.20 -8.13
C PHE A 162 16.84 -13.91 -7.72
N LYS A 163 17.52 -13.46 -6.65
CA LYS A 163 18.81 -14.02 -6.23
C LYS A 163 18.71 -15.53 -5.90
N PRO A 164 17.77 -15.98 -5.04
CA PRO A 164 17.64 -17.42 -4.74
C PRO A 164 17.12 -18.25 -5.92
N MET A 165 16.82 -17.68 -7.09
CA MET A 165 16.47 -18.47 -8.28
C MET A 165 17.70 -18.85 -9.12
N ILE A 166 18.83 -18.16 -8.92
CA ILE A 166 20.03 -18.30 -9.74
C ILE A 166 21.29 -18.65 -8.93
N THR A 167 21.21 -18.61 -7.60
CA THR A 167 22.28 -19.03 -6.69
C THR A 167 21.73 -20.03 -5.70
N ALA A 168 22.44 -21.13 -5.48
CA ALA A 168 22.15 -22.06 -4.40
C ALA A 168 22.58 -21.48 -3.05
N ASP A 169 22.20 -22.15 -1.95
CA ASP A 169 22.46 -21.69 -0.58
C ASP A 169 23.96 -21.63 -0.24
N ASP A 170 24.79 -22.44 -0.91
CA ASP A 170 26.26 -22.44 -0.81
C ASP A 170 26.93 -21.34 -1.64
N GLY A 171 26.14 -20.49 -2.31
CA GLY A 171 26.60 -19.42 -3.18
C GLY A 171 26.98 -19.88 -4.60
N THR A 172 26.81 -21.17 -4.94
CA THR A 172 27.09 -21.66 -6.28
C THR A 172 26.09 -21.10 -7.29
N PHE A 173 26.57 -20.75 -8.49
CA PHE A 173 25.71 -20.24 -9.55
C PHE A 173 24.91 -21.40 -10.19
N ALA A 174 23.61 -21.43 -9.93
CA ALA A 174 22.68 -22.48 -10.32
C ALA A 174 21.47 -21.89 -11.09
N PRO A 175 21.66 -21.37 -12.32
CA PRO A 175 20.64 -20.60 -13.04
C PRO A 175 19.41 -21.40 -13.46
N LEU A 176 19.44 -22.73 -13.40
CA LEU A 176 18.34 -23.60 -13.82
C LEU A 176 17.58 -24.24 -12.65
N GLN A 177 17.91 -23.95 -11.39
CA GLN A 177 17.26 -24.60 -10.25
C GLN A 177 15.75 -24.31 -10.17
N PHE A 178 15.34 -23.11 -10.60
CA PHE A 178 13.91 -22.76 -10.68
C PHE A 178 13.13 -23.66 -11.64
N MET A 179 13.77 -24.23 -12.68
CA MET A 179 13.12 -25.17 -13.61
C MET A 179 12.78 -26.49 -12.92
N ALA A 180 13.58 -26.93 -11.95
CA ALA A 180 13.28 -28.11 -11.16
C ALA A 180 12.04 -27.90 -10.29
N VAL A 181 11.85 -26.69 -9.74
CA VAL A 181 10.64 -26.30 -8.99
C VAL A 181 9.42 -26.27 -9.93
N LEU A 182 9.54 -25.64 -11.10
CA LEU A 182 8.46 -25.56 -12.09
C LEU A 182 8.07 -26.92 -12.69
N GLY A 183 9.00 -27.89 -12.70
CA GLY A 183 8.74 -29.24 -13.17
C GLY A 183 7.82 -30.06 -12.23
N GLN A 184 7.59 -29.59 -11.00
CA GLN A 184 6.74 -30.29 -10.05
C GLN A 184 5.26 -30.10 -10.39
N LYS A 185 4.51 -31.21 -10.52
CA LYS A 185 3.08 -31.19 -10.86
C LYS A 185 2.24 -30.37 -9.88
N HIS A 186 2.57 -30.45 -8.58
CA HIS A 186 1.91 -29.69 -7.52
C HIS A 186 2.03 -28.18 -7.76
N ILE A 187 3.22 -27.69 -8.13
CA ILE A 187 3.47 -26.27 -8.37
C ILE A 187 2.65 -25.73 -9.54
N LEU A 188 2.54 -26.49 -10.63
CA LEU A 188 1.70 -26.11 -11.77
C LEU A 188 0.21 -26.05 -11.38
N GLN A 189 -0.25 -26.96 -10.53
CA GLN A 189 -1.61 -26.94 -10.00
C GLN A 189 -1.86 -25.70 -9.12
N VAL A 190 -0.91 -25.33 -8.26
CA VAL A 190 -0.99 -24.13 -7.40
C VAL A 190 -1.08 -22.85 -8.25
N ILE A 191 -0.29 -22.75 -9.32
CA ILE A 191 -0.34 -21.61 -10.26
C ILE A 191 -1.73 -21.53 -10.91
N TRP A 192 -2.24 -22.66 -11.40
CA TRP A 192 -3.54 -22.73 -12.05
C TRP A 192 -4.70 -22.41 -11.10
N ASN A 193 -4.65 -22.95 -9.88
CA ASN A 193 -5.61 -22.69 -8.81
C ASN A 193 -5.69 -21.19 -8.50
N SER A 194 -4.53 -20.53 -8.38
CA SER A 194 -4.44 -19.09 -8.10
C SER A 194 -5.03 -18.25 -9.23
N PHE A 195 -4.75 -18.63 -10.47
CA PHE A 195 -5.33 -17.97 -11.65
C PHE A 195 -6.85 -18.13 -11.69
N LEU A 196 -7.35 -19.36 -11.58
CA LEU A 196 -8.77 -19.67 -11.64
C LEU A 196 -9.55 -18.97 -10.53
N LEU A 197 -9.04 -19.03 -9.30
CA LEU A 197 -9.62 -18.37 -8.15
C LEU A 197 -9.70 -16.86 -8.36
N SER A 198 -8.58 -16.23 -8.74
CA SER A 198 -8.56 -14.77 -8.93
C SER A 198 -9.50 -14.29 -10.03
N ALA A 199 -9.61 -15.03 -11.14
CA ALA A 199 -10.56 -14.74 -12.20
C ALA A 199 -12.02 -14.85 -11.70
N ALA A 200 -12.36 -15.91 -10.98
CA ALA A 200 -13.70 -16.11 -10.43
C ALA A 200 -14.06 -15.04 -9.39
N VAL A 201 -13.13 -14.65 -8.52
CA VAL A 201 -13.30 -13.56 -7.55
C VAL A 201 -13.46 -12.23 -8.26
N GLY A 202 -12.66 -11.97 -9.30
CA GLY A 202 -12.81 -10.79 -10.16
C GLY A 202 -14.22 -10.67 -10.74
N ILE A 203 -14.77 -11.77 -11.29
CA ILE A 203 -16.15 -11.81 -11.81
C ILE A 203 -17.14 -11.54 -10.69
N GLY A 204 -17.02 -12.23 -9.56
CA GLY A 204 -17.92 -12.11 -8.41
C GLY A 204 -17.98 -10.68 -7.86
N CYS A 205 -16.83 -10.09 -7.54
CA CYS A 205 -16.75 -8.72 -7.03
C CYS A 205 -17.21 -7.68 -8.05
N THR A 206 -16.93 -7.86 -9.34
CA THR A 206 -17.41 -6.94 -10.39
C THR A 206 -18.92 -7.00 -10.49
N PHE A 207 -19.49 -8.21 -10.43
CA PHE A 207 -20.93 -8.43 -10.45
C PHE A 207 -21.63 -7.81 -9.23
N PHE A 208 -21.23 -8.18 -8.01
CA PHE A 208 -21.83 -7.64 -6.80
C PHE A 208 -21.56 -6.14 -6.65
N GLY A 209 -20.35 -5.67 -6.98
CA GLY A 209 -20.02 -4.25 -6.98
C GLY A 209 -20.92 -3.44 -7.93
N MET A 210 -21.25 -3.99 -9.10
CA MET A 210 -22.20 -3.37 -10.04
C MET A 210 -23.62 -3.33 -9.48
N VAL A 211 -24.10 -4.40 -8.86
CA VAL A 211 -25.41 -4.47 -8.20
C VAL A 211 -25.52 -3.37 -7.13
N LEU A 212 -24.52 -3.29 -6.25
CA LEU A 212 -24.48 -2.30 -5.17
C LEU A 212 -24.37 -0.87 -5.70
N ALA A 213 -23.58 -0.65 -6.75
CA ALA A 213 -23.40 0.65 -7.39
C ALA A 213 -24.69 1.12 -8.07
N ILE A 214 -25.37 0.26 -8.84
CA ILE A 214 -26.68 0.59 -9.44
C ILE A 214 -27.70 0.90 -8.34
N TYR A 215 -27.76 0.11 -7.28
CA TYR A 215 -28.73 0.34 -6.22
C TYR A 215 -28.54 1.71 -5.56
N THR A 216 -27.33 1.99 -5.08
CA THR A 216 -27.03 3.21 -4.32
C THR A 216 -27.12 4.49 -5.16
N THR A 217 -26.89 4.42 -6.48
CA THR A 217 -26.88 5.59 -7.36
C THR A 217 -28.18 5.81 -8.14
N ARG A 218 -28.91 4.73 -8.49
CA ARG A 218 -30.07 4.80 -9.41
C ARG A 218 -31.39 4.40 -8.77
N ILE A 219 -31.39 3.66 -7.66
CA ILE A 219 -32.62 3.09 -7.05
C ILE A 219 -32.90 3.73 -5.69
N ALA A 220 -31.90 3.77 -4.81
CA ALA A 220 -32.08 4.12 -3.42
C ALA A 220 -32.39 5.61 -3.23
N LYS A 221 -33.57 5.91 -2.67
CA LYS A 221 -33.93 7.28 -2.24
C LYS A 221 -33.71 7.46 -0.74
N ARG A 222 -34.40 6.68 0.08
CA ARG A 222 -34.34 6.74 1.56
C ARG A 222 -33.36 5.71 2.16
N SER A 223 -33.18 4.57 1.50
CA SER A 223 -32.31 3.46 1.94
C SER A 223 -30.85 3.56 1.47
N ALA A 224 -30.46 4.69 0.87
CA ALA A 224 -29.13 4.87 0.27
C ALA A 224 -28.01 4.79 1.31
N LEU A 225 -28.26 5.29 2.53
CA LEU A 225 -27.31 5.21 3.63
C LEU A 225 -27.03 3.75 4.01
N LEU A 226 -28.08 2.96 4.21
CA LEU A 226 -27.98 1.54 4.57
C LEU A 226 -27.24 0.76 3.49
N GLY A 227 -27.61 0.94 2.22
CA GLY A 227 -26.94 0.31 1.09
C GLY A 227 -25.45 0.67 1.04
N ARG A 228 -25.09 1.94 1.27
CA ARG A 228 -23.69 2.38 1.25
C ARG A 228 -22.87 1.83 2.41
N VAL A 229 -23.42 1.83 3.63
CA VAL A 229 -22.73 1.30 4.82
C VAL A 229 -22.38 -0.16 4.62
N PHE A 230 -23.36 -1.01 4.29
CA PHE A 230 -23.13 -2.44 4.08
C PHE A 230 -22.33 -2.78 2.82
N SER A 231 -22.25 -1.86 1.85
CA SER A 231 -21.36 -2.01 0.69
C SER A 231 -19.89 -1.70 1.02
N ILE A 232 -19.64 -0.87 2.03
CA ILE A 232 -18.28 -0.44 2.41
C ILE A 232 -17.76 -1.22 3.62
N LEU A 233 -18.65 -1.66 4.52
CA LEU A 233 -18.29 -2.31 5.79
C LEU A 233 -17.18 -3.38 5.67
N PRO A 234 -17.19 -4.31 4.69
CA PRO A 234 -16.12 -5.31 4.56
C PRO A 234 -14.73 -4.75 4.27
N ILE A 235 -14.59 -3.50 3.80
CA ILE A 235 -13.28 -2.87 3.59
C ILE A 235 -12.63 -2.43 4.91
N VAL A 236 -13.43 -2.24 5.95
CA VAL A 236 -12.96 -1.79 7.28
C VAL A 236 -12.46 -2.96 8.09
N THR A 237 -13.06 -4.14 7.87
CA THR A 237 -12.71 -5.37 8.56
C THR A 237 -11.45 -5.99 7.95
N PRO A 238 -10.50 -6.47 8.76
CA PRO A 238 -9.36 -7.23 8.23
C PRO A 238 -9.84 -8.42 7.38
N PRO A 239 -9.26 -8.67 6.19
CA PRO A 239 -9.78 -9.67 5.24
C PRO A 239 -9.98 -11.05 5.86
N PHE A 240 -9.04 -11.52 6.67
CA PHE A 240 -9.10 -12.86 7.27
C PHE A 240 -10.24 -13.00 8.30
N VAL A 241 -10.67 -11.91 8.95
CA VAL A 241 -11.81 -11.93 9.89
C VAL A 241 -13.09 -12.20 9.13
N VAL A 242 -13.19 -11.73 7.87
CA VAL A 242 -14.29 -12.11 6.96
C VAL A 242 -14.22 -13.62 6.68
N GLY A 243 -13.03 -14.16 6.40
CA GLY A 243 -12.81 -15.60 6.25
C GLY A 243 -13.27 -16.41 7.48
N LEU A 244 -12.85 -16.00 8.69
CA LEU A 244 -13.31 -16.62 9.94
C LEU A 244 -14.82 -16.51 10.11
N GLY A 245 -15.43 -15.35 9.86
CA GLY A 245 -16.88 -15.18 9.94
C GLY A 245 -17.63 -16.13 9.01
N VAL A 246 -17.14 -16.31 7.78
CA VAL A 246 -17.68 -17.30 6.84
C VAL A 246 -17.50 -18.73 7.39
N THR A 247 -16.35 -19.07 7.97
CA THR A 247 -16.14 -20.36 8.64
C THR A 247 -17.12 -20.61 9.78
N LEU A 248 -17.44 -19.60 10.60
CA LEU A 248 -18.41 -19.73 11.68
C LEU A 248 -19.82 -20.00 11.18
N MET A 249 -20.21 -19.35 10.10
CA MET A 249 -21.55 -19.51 9.54
C MET A 249 -21.69 -20.82 8.76
N MET A 250 -20.74 -21.09 7.87
CA MET A 250 -20.86 -22.07 6.79
C MET A 250 -19.77 -23.15 6.85
N GLY A 251 -18.91 -23.15 7.86
CA GLY A 251 -17.90 -24.19 8.05
C GLY A 251 -18.52 -25.53 8.45
N ARG A 252 -17.67 -26.50 8.77
CA ARG A 252 -18.09 -27.87 9.10
C ARG A 252 -19.11 -27.93 10.25
N SER A 253 -18.91 -27.10 11.28
CA SER A 253 -19.78 -26.97 12.45
C SER A 253 -20.57 -25.66 12.43
N GLY A 254 -20.71 -25.03 11.25
CA GLY A 254 -21.44 -23.79 11.11
C GLY A 254 -22.95 -24.01 11.07
N TYR A 255 -23.72 -23.10 11.66
CA TYR A 255 -25.17 -23.22 11.76
C TYR A 255 -25.89 -23.25 10.40
N VAL A 256 -25.30 -22.64 9.35
CA VAL A 256 -25.84 -22.73 7.99
C VAL A 256 -25.60 -24.12 7.42
N THR A 257 -24.42 -24.69 7.61
CA THR A 257 -24.12 -26.06 7.16
C THR A 257 -25.00 -27.07 7.90
N GLU A 258 -25.15 -26.92 9.21
CA GLU A 258 -26.04 -27.76 10.01
C GLU A 258 -27.48 -27.67 9.52
N PHE A 259 -27.98 -26.47 9.23
CA PHE A 259 -29.29 -26.28 8.60
C PHE A 259 -29.39 -27.00 7.25
N MET A 260 -28.37 -26.90 6.40
CA MET A 260 -28.35 -27.59 5.09
C MET A 260 -28.32 -29.12 5.24
N VAL A 261 -27.62 -29.64 6.25
CA VAL A 261 -27.59 -31.08 6.56
C VAL A 261 -28.97 -31.56 7.02
N ASN A 262 -29.54 -30.86 8.01
CA ASN A 262 -30.78 -31.28 8.67
C ASN A 262 -32.02 -31.12 7.78
N TYR A 263 -32.08 -30.09 6.95
CA TYR A 263 -33.27 -29.74 6.17
C TYR A 263 -33.13 -29.92 4.66
N LEU A 264 -31.92 -29.83 4.10
CA LEU A 264 -31.67 -29.93 2.66
C LEU A 264 -30.96 -31.23 2.25
N GLY A 265 -30.68 -32.11 3.20
CA GLY A 265 -30.06 -33.42 2.95
C GLY A 265 -28.59 -33.34 2.51
N LEU A 266 -27.87 -32.27 2.87
CA LEU A 266 -26.46 -32.13 2.54
C LEU A 266 -25.63 -33.21 3.25
N THR A 267 -24.94 -34.05 2.50
CA THR A 267 -24.12 -35.14 3.06
C THR A 267 -22.66 -34.74 3.33
N ASN A 268 -22.13 -33.78 2.57
CA ASN A 268 -20.76 -33.28 2.73
C ASN A 268 -20.72 -31.99 3.54
N THR A 269 -20.37 -32.11 4.82
CA THR A 269 -20.21 -30.95 5.72
C THR A 269 -18.95 -30.11 5.44
N ASN A 270 -18.02 -30.61 4.62
CA ASN A 270 -16.77 -29.93 4.29
C ASN A 270 -16.84 -29.07 3.03
N TRP A 271 -18.05 -28.79 2.51
CA TRP A 271 -18.30 -28.12 1.24
C TRP A 271 -17.77 -26.68 1.14
N LEU A 272 -17.54 -26.01 2.28
CA LEU A 272 -16.99 -24.65 2.32
C LEU A 272 -15.49 -24.62 2.04
N TYR A 273 -14.72 -25.58 2.53
CA TYR A 273 -13.26 -25.49 2.44
C TYR A 273 -12.78 -25.80 1.02
N GLY A 274 -11.77 -25.06 0.57
CA GLY A 274 -11.27 -25.10 -0.79
C GLY A 274 -11.65 -23.86 -1.59
N PHE A 275 -11.82 -24.03 -2.89
CA PHE A 275 -12.14 -22.95 -3.82
C PHE A 275 -13.37 -22.14 -3.39
N THR A 276 -14.43 -22.81 -2.93
CA THR A 276 -15.74 -22.21 -2.61
C THR A 276 -15.65 -21.21 -1.47
N GLY A 277 -15.04 -21.59 -0.35
CA GLY A 277 -14.88 -20.75 0.84
C GLY A 277 -13.95 -19.59 0.57
N ILE A 278 -12.82 -19.84 -0.10
CA ILE A 278 -11.89 -18.76 -0.45
C ILE A 278 -12.58 -17.76 -1.38
N TRP A 279 -13.26 -18.23 -2.42
CA TRP A 279 -14.01 -17.39 -3.34
C TRP A 279 -15.07 -16.56 -2.61
N LEU A 280 -15.85 -17.18 -1.72
CA LEU A 280 -16.90 -16.49 -0.97
C LEU A 280 -16.31 -15.39 -0.05
N ALA A 281 -15.29 -15.74 0.73
CA ALA A 281 -14.63 -14.79 1.64
C ALA A 281 -14.00 -13.61 0.89
N GLN A 282 -13.29 -13.88 -0.22
CA GLN A 282 -12.68 -12.84 -1.03
C GLN A 282 -13.70 -11.99 -1.77
N VAL A 283 -14.82 -12.56 -2.25
CA VAL A 283 -15.91 -11.79 -2.86
C VAL A 283 -16.49 -10.82 -1.85
N LEU A 284 -16.71 -11.25 -0.61
CA LEU A 284 -17.20 -10.37 0.46
C LEU A 284 -16.19 -9.27 0.80
N ALA A 285 -14.92 -9.63 0.96
CA ALA A 285 -13.86 -8.69 1.33
C ALA A 285 -13.54 -7.66 0.24
N PHE A 286 -13.58 -8.04 -1.05
CA PHE A 286 -13.10 -7.18 -2.16
C PHE A 286 -14.21 -6.54 -3.00
N THR A 287 -15.48 -6.96 -2.85
CA THR A 287 -16.63 -6.28 -3.47
C THR A 287 -16.69 -4.77 -3.18
N PRO A 288 -16.40 -4.27 -1.96
CA PRO A 288 -16.40 -2.83 -1.67
C PRO A 288 -15.49 -2.01 -2.60
N MET A 289 -14.33 -2.56 -2.97
CA MET A 289 -13.39 -1.90 -3.87
C MET A 289 -13.98 -1.75 -5.27
N SER A 290 -14.62 -2.81 -5.77
CA SER A 290 -15.34 -2.80 -7.04
C SER A 290 -16.52 -1.83 -7.03
N PHE A 291 -17.30 -1.87 -5.95
CA PHE A 291 -18.41 -0.94 -5.71
C PHE A 291 -17.96 0.52 -5.79
N MET A 292 -16.87 0.91 -5.13
CA MET A 292 -16.38 2.29 -5.14
C MET A 292 -15.98 2.77 -6.54
N ILE A 293 -15.34 1.92 -7.34
CA ILE A 293 -14.96 2.23 -8.72
C ILE A 293 -16.20 2.43 -9.59
N LEU A 294 -17.17 1.53 -9.48
CA LEU A 294 -18.38 1.55 -10.29
C LEU A 294 -19.37 2.65 -9.87
N ASP A 295 -19.53 2.90 -8.57
CA ASP A 295 -20.32 4.02 -8.02
C ASP A 295 -19.79 5.37 -8.54
N GLY A 296 -18.47 5.56 -8.51
CA GLY A 296 -17.82 6.73 -9.08
C GLY A 296 -18.08 6.86 -10.58
N ALA A 297 -17.88 5.78 -11.34
CA ALA A 297 -18.10 5.78 -12.79
C ALA A 297 -19.55 6.11 -13.17
N ILE A 298 -20.54 5.51 -12.50
CA ILE A 298 -21.96 5.75 -12.78
C ILE A 298 -22.34 7.22 -12.54
N LYS A 299 -21.80 7.84 -11.49
CA LYS A 299 -22.05 9.27 -11.17
C LYS A 299 -21.49 10.24 -12.21
N THR A 300 -20.52 9.82 -13.02
CA THR A 300 -19.94 10.65 -14.10
C THR A 300 -20.70 10.55 -15.43
N LEU A 301 -21.66 9.64 -15.55
CA LEU A 301 -22.47 9.50 -16.77
C LEU A 301 -23.55 10.59 -16.83
N HIS A 302 -23.58 11.37 -17.91
CA HIS A 302 -24.62 12.38 -18.09
C HIS A 302 -25.96 11.74 -18.47
N PRO A 303 -27.07 12.11 -17.78
CA PRO A 303 -28.41 11.60 -18.11
C PRO A 303 -28.86 11.89 -19.55
N SER A 304 -28.32 12.92 -20.20
CA SER A 304 -28.63 13.31 -21.59
C SER A 304 -28.45 12.18 -22.61
N LEU A 305 -27.49 11.26 -22.39
CA LEU A 305 -27.27 10.11 -23.29
C LEU A 305 -28.43 9.12 -23.22
N GLU A 306 -29.04 8.99 -22.05
CA GLU A 306 -30.24 8.17 -21.85
C GLU A 306 -31.49 8.90 -22.36
N GLU A 307 -31.62 10.21 -22.12
CA GLU A 307 -32.73 11.01 -22.69
C GLU A 307 -32.74 10.98 -24.22
N ALA A 308 -31.56 11.03 -24.86
CA ALA A 308 -31.41 10.90 -26.29
C ALA A 308 -31.90 9.53 -26.81
N SER A 309 -31.61 8.44 -26.10
CA SER A 309 -32.09 7.12 -26.51
C SER A 309 -33.61 6.98 -26.37
N TYR A 310 -34.21 7.61 -25.34
CA TYR A 310 -35.67 7.65 -25.20
C TYR A 310 -36.33 8.50 -26.29
N THR A 311 -35.69 9.59 -26.73
CA THR A 311 -36.15 10.40 -27.87
C THR A 311 -36.16 9.59 -29.17
N LEU A 312 -35.19 8.67 -29.32
CA LEU A 312 -35.14 7.68 -30.40
C LEU A 312 -36.07 6.47 -30.17
N ARG A 313 -37.01 6.57 -29.22
CA ARG A 313 -37.99 5.53 -28.84
C ARG A 313 -37.38 4.22 -28.32
N ALA A 314 -36.17 4.26 -27.77
CA ALA A 314 -35.58 3.09 -27.13
C ALA A 314 -36.34 2.73 -25.84
N SER A 315 -36.59 1.44 -25.62
CA SER A 315 -37.15 0.95 -24.35
C SER A 315 -36.13 1.01 -23.20
N ARG A 316 -36.59 0.98 -21.94
CA ARG A 316 -35.70 1.01 -20.76
C ARG A 316 -34.61 -0.05 -20.80
N LEU A 317 -34.93 -1.25 -21.29
CA LEU A 317 -33.99 -2.37 -21.41
C LEU A 317 -32.99 -2.13 -22.55
N GLN A 318 -33.44 -1.55 -23.66
CA GLN A 318 -32.57 -1.16 -24.77
C GLN A 318 -31.60 -0.06 -24.33
N THR A 319 -32.08 0.98 -23.65
CA THR A 319 -31.23 2.04 -23.08
C THR A 319 -30.21 1.45 -22.10
N PHE A 320 -30.63 0.58 -21.18
CA PHE A 320 -29.72 -0.07 -20.23
C PHE A 320 -28.63 -0.90 -20.93
N ARG A 321 -29.01 -1.77 -21.88
CA ARG A 321 -28.06 -2.70 -22.54
C ARG A 321 -27.20 -2.07 -23.63
N ARG A 322 -27.72 -1.07 -24.35
CA ARG A 322 -27.06 -0.48 -25.53
C ARG A 322 -26.41 0.87 -25.25
N VAL A 323 -26.81 1.58 -24.20
CA VAL A 323 -26.24 2.88 -23.82
C VAL A 323 -25.51 2.78 -22.49
N PHE A 324 -26.23 2.49 -21.40
CA PHE A 324 -25.68 2.53 -20.05
C PHE A 324 -24.54 1.50 -19.83
N LEU A 325 -24.79 0.22 -20.11
CA LEU A 325 -23.81 -0.84 -19.86
C LEU A 325 -22.55 -0.72 -20.74
N PRO A 326 -22.64 -0.41 -22.06
CA PRO A 326 -21.46 -0.18 -22.89
C PRO A 326 -20.60 0.99 -22.43
N LEU A 327 -21.20 2.07 -21.93
CA LEU A 327 -20.48 3.21 -21.36
C LEU A 327 -19.73 2.83 -20.07
N LEU A 328 -20.23 1.85 -19.31
CA LEU A 328 -19.58 1.34 -18.10
C LEU A 328 -18.52 0.26 -18.36
N LYS A 329 -18.41 -0.31 -19.57
CA LYS A 329 -17.43 -1.37 -19.88
C LYS A 329 -15.99 -1.05 -19.43
N PRO A 330 -15.44 0.17 -19.63
CA PRO A 330 -14.10 0.49 -19.15
C PRO A 330 -13.99 0.43 -17.63
N ALA A 331 -15.01 0.89 -16.91
CA ALA A 331 -15.04 0.85 -15.45
C ALA A 331 -15.21 -0.58 -14.91
N LEU A 332 -16.02 -1.41 -15.59
CA LEU A 332 -16.16 -2.84 -15.29
C LEU A 332 -14.84 -3.59 -15.49
N ALA A 333 -14.16 -3.35 -16.61
CA ALA A 333 -12.84 -3.94 -16.87
C ALA A 333 -11.80 -3.46 -15.84
N ASN A 334 -11.79 -2.18 -15.50
CA ASN A 334 -10.91 -1.64 -14.47
C ASN A 334 -11.13 -2.30 -13.11
N SER A 335 -12.40 -2.40 -12.69
CA SER A 335 -12.79 -3.03 -11.43
C SER A 335 -12.36 -4.50 -11.39
N PHE A 336 -12.66 -5.25 -12.46
CA PHE A 336 -12.30 -6.65 -12.61
C PHE A 336 -10.79 -6.90 -12.47
N LEU A 337 -9.97 -6.12 -13.18
CA LEU A 337 -8.51 -6.27 -13.16
C LEU A 337 -7.93 -5.90 -11.79
N ILE A 338 -8.43 -4.85 -11.15
CA ILE A 338 -8.00 -4.46 -9.79
C ILE A 338 -8.31 -5.56 -8.77
N VAL A 339 -9.50 -6.16 -8.84
CA VAL A 339 -9.88 -7.24 -7.92
C VAL A 339 -9.04 -8.49 -8.16
N ILE A 340 -8.71 -8.85 -9.41
CA ILE A 340 -7.82 -9.99 -9.70
C ILE A 340 -6.47 -9.81 -8.99
N VAL A 341 -5.85 -8.63 -9.13
CA VAL A 341 -4.57 -8.33 -8.45
C VAL A 341 -4.71 -8.47 -6.94
N GLN A 342 -5.82 -7.97 -6.38
CA GLN A 342 -6.06 -8.05 -4.94
C GLN A 342 -6.31 -9.50 -4.45
N SER A 343 -6.99 -10.33 -5.24
CA SER A 343 -7.24 -11.75 -4.94
C SER A 343 -5.96 -12.58 -5.00
N LEU A 344 -5.11 -12.36 -6.01
CA LEU A 344 -3.80 -13.01 -6.13
C LEU A 344 -2.88 -12.67 -4.95
N ALA A 345 -2.96 -11.44 -4.46
CA ALA A 345 -2.15 -10.95 -3.34
C ALA A 345 -2.71 -11.32 -1.96
N ASP A 346 -3.91 -11.91 -1.91
CA ASP A 346 -4.55 -12.29 -0.67
C ASP A 346 -3.97 -13.62 -0.16
N PHE A 347 -3.52 -13.57 1.08
CA PHE A 347 -2.87 -14.69 1.75
C PHE A 347 -3.79 -15.27 2.83
N SER A 348 -4.51 -14.41 3.53
CA SER A 348 -5.12 -14.80 4.79
C SER A 348 -6.42 -15.57 4.62
N ASN A 349 -7.26 -15.26 3.63
CA ASN A 349 -8.46 -16.08 3.39
C ASN A 349 -8.09 -17.50 2.89
N PRO A 350 -7.16 -17.67 1.93
CA PRO A 350 -6.72 -19.00 1.54
C PRO A 350 -6.07 -19.81 2.66
N LEU A 351 -5.36 -19.18 3.59
CA LEU A 351 -4.79 -19.90 4.73
C LEU A 351 -5.87 -20.50 5.65
N VAL A 352 -6.94 -19.74 5.93
CA VAL A 352 -8.02 -20.20 6.82
C VAL A 352 -8.99 -21.15 6.14
N LEU A 353 -9.31 -20.91 4.86
CA LEU A 353 -10.38 -21.61 4.13
C LEU A 353 -9.86 -22.59 3.07
N GLY A 354 -8.55 -22.69 2.86
CA GLY A 354 -7.97 -23.44 1.74
C GLY A 354 -8.19 -24.93 1.80
N GLY A 355 -8.13 -25.56 2.98
CA GLY A 355 -8.17 -27.03 3.06
C GLY A 355 -7.10 -27.65 2.16
N ASN A 356 -7.53 -28.40 1.13
CA ASN A 356 -6.62 -29.01 0.14
C ASN A 356 -6.45 -28.17 -1.14
N PHE A 357 -6.98 -26.94 -1.17
CA PHE A 357 -6.89 -26.04 -2.32
C PHE A 357 -5.76 -25.03 -2.10
N ASP A 358 -4.61 -25.37 -2.65
CA ASP A 358 -3.41 -24.55 -2.53
C ASP A 358 -3.34 -23.43 -3.56
N VAL A 359 -2.91 -22.26 -3.12
CA VAL A 359 -2.65 -21.08 -3.95
C VAL A 359 -1.24 -20.54 -3.71
N LEU A 360 -0.73 -19.74 -4.65
CA LEU A 360 0.63 -19.25 -4.65
C LEU A 360 0.97 -18.51 -3.36
N ALA A 361 0.05 -17.66 -2.87
CA ALA A 361 0.26 -16.87 -1.68
C ALA A 361 0.52 -17.72 -0.42
N THR A 362 -0.25 -18.81 -0.21
CA THR A 362 -0.08 -19.69 0.97
C THR A 362 1.10 -20.62 0.82
N GLN A 363 1.38 -21.10 -0.40
CA GLN A 363 2.52 -21.96 -0.64
C GLN A 363 3.86 -21.22 -0.46
N ILE A 364 3.94 -19.95 -0.87
CA ILE A 364 5.10 -19.08 -0.57
C ILE A 364 5.35 -18.99 0.94
N TYR A 365 4.28 -18.90 1.74
CA TYR A 365 4.39 -18.90 3.20
C TYR A 365 4.94 -20.21 3.74
N PHE A 366 4.35 -21.36 3.36
CA PHE A 366 4.78 -22.66 3.85
C PHE A 366 6.22 -23.03 3.46
N TYR A 367 6.74 -22.54 2.32
CA TYR A 367 8.16 -22.73 1.98
C TYR A 367 9.13 -21.93 2.86
N ILE A 368 8.66 -20.88 3.54
CA ILE A 368 9.47 -20.04 4.42
C ILE A 368 9.28 -20.44 5.89
N THR A 369 8.06 -20.74 6.31
CA THR A 369 7.74 -21.07 7.71
C THR A 369 7.70 -22.58 7.98
N GLY A 370 7.78 -23.41 6.95
CA GLY A 370 7.76 -24.86 7.07
C GLY A 370 9.03 -25.45 7.70
N ALA A 371 9.09 -26.78 7.77
CA ALA A 371 10.18 -27.51 8.43
C ALA A 371 11.57 -27.29 7.80
N GLN A 372 11.63 -26.86 6.54
CA GLN A 372 12.86 -26.49 5.84
C GLN A 372 12.65 -25.13 5.16
N LEU A 373 13.55 -24.19 5.43
CA LEU A 373 13.59 -22.88 4.80
C LEU A 373 14.02 -23.04 3.33
N ASP A 374 13.06 -23.06 2.41
CA ASP A 374 13.32 -23.16 0.97
C ASP A 374 13.08 -21.82 0.29
N TYR A 375 14.11 -20.97 0.32
CA TYR A 375 14.10 -19.67 -0.34
C TYR A 375 14.01 -19.80 -1.86
N THR A 376 14.47 -20.90 -2.45
CA THR A 376 14.46 -21.11 -3.90
C THR A 376 13.04 -21.32 -4.41
N SER A 377 12.28 -22.21 -3.78
CA SER A 377 10.87 -22.46 -4.12
C SER A 377 10.00 -21.24 -3.82
N ALA A 378 10.17 -20.62 -2.65
CA ALA A 378 9.44 -19.41 -2.28
C ALA A 378 9.68 -18.25 -3.26
N SER A 379 10.94 -18.04 -3.68
CA SER A 379 11.30 -17.02 -4.65
C SER A 379 10.77 -17.33 -6.05
N THR A 380 10.82 -18.59 -6.48
CA THR A 380 10.29 -19.02 -7.78
C THR A 380 8.78 -18.76 -7.87
N LEU A 381 8.01 -19.19 -6.86
CA LEU A 381 6.58 -18.92 -6.80
C LEU A 381 6.28 -17.42 -6.67
N GLY A 382 7.08 -16.70 -5.87
CA GLY A 382 6.95 -15.27 -5.68
C GLY A 382 7.17 -14.47 -6.98
N VAL A 383 8.17 -14.85 -7.79
CA VAL A 383 8.42 -14.23 -9.10
C VAL A 383 7.29 -14.53 -10.08
N ILE A 384 6.76 -15.75 -10.12
CA ILE A 384 5.58 -16.07 -10.95
C ILE A 384 4.39 -15.20 -10.56
N LEU A 385 4.13 -15.08 -9.26
CA LEU A 385 3.04 -14.26 -8.74
C LEU A 385 3.25 -12.77 -9.06
N LEU A 386 4.49 -12.27 -8.96
CA LEU A 386 4.87 -10.90 -9.35
C LEU A 386 4.66 -10.67 -10.85
N LEU A 387 5.14 -11.57 -11.70
CA LEU A 387 5.00 -11.46 -13.16
C LEU A 387 3.53 -11.49 -13.57
N PHE A 388 2.73 -12.35 -12.94
CA PHE A 388 1.30 -12.43 -13.22
C PHE A 388 0.58 -11.15 -12.81
N SER A 389 0.86 -10.64 -11.61
CA SER A 389 0.33 -9.36 -11.15
C SER A 389 0.74 -8.18 -12.05
N LEU A 390 2.02 -8.13 -12.44
CA LEU A 390 2.54 -7.11 -13.35
C LEU A 390 1.90 -7.19 -14.74
N LEU A 391 1.64 -8.40 -15.25
CA LEU A 391 0.95 -8.61 -16.51
C LEU A 391 -0.48 -8.06 -16.46
N VAL A 392 -1.25 -8.43 -15.44
CA VAL A 392 -2.62 -7.92 -15.24
C VAL A 392 -2.62 -6.40 -15.13
N PHE A 393 -1.66 -5.85 -14.37
CA PHE A 393 -1.49 -4.41 -14.21
C PHE A 393 -1.08 -3.71 -15.53
N CYS A 394 -0.16 -4.27 -16.31
CA CYS A 394 0.23 -3.73 -17.61
C CYS A 394 -0.94 -3.74 -18.59
N VAL A 395 -1.73 -4.82 -18.62
CA VAL A 395 -2.97 -4.90 -19.40
C VAL A 395 -3.94 -3.80 -18.96
N GLN A 396 -4.13 -3.63 -17.65
CA GLN A 396 -4.96 -2.56 -17.09
C GLN A 396 -4.48 -1.17 -17.56
N TYR A 397 -3.19 -0.88 -17.39
CA TYR A 397 -2.59 0.41 -17.71
C TYR A 397 -2.70 0.75 -19.21
N LEU A 398 -2.34 -0.19 -20.08
CA LEU A 398 -2.32 0.01 -21.53
C LEU A 398 -3.74 0.07 -22.13
N TRP A 399 -4.67 -0.74 -21.62
CA TRP A 399 -6.01 -0.85 -22.19
C TRP A 399 -6.92 0.31 -21.75
N ILE A 400 -6.79 0.77 -20.51
CA ILE A 400 -7.66 1.79 -19.91
C ILE A 400 -7.13 3.20 -20.15
N GLY A 401 -5.80 3.40 -20.19
CA GLY A 401 -5.18 4.71 -20.38
C GLY A 401 -5.56 5.43 -21.68
N LYS A 402 -6.15 4.72 -22.65
CA LYS A 402 -6.61 5.27 -23.94
C LYS A 402 -8.12 5.51 -24.03
N ARG A 403 -8.91 5.18 -23.00
CA ARG A 403 -10.39 5.23 -23.04
C ARG A 403 -10.98 6.10 -21.94
N SER A 404 -10.40 7.29 -21.73
CA SER A 404 -11.07 8.39 -21.05
C SER A 404 -12.21 8.87 -21.96
N TYR A 405 -13.41 8.31 -21.78
CA TYR A 405 -14.62 8.96 -22.28
C TYR A 405 -14.85 10.16 -21.38
N VAL A 406 -14.25 11.29 -21.76
CA VAL A 406 -14.56 12.59 -21.18
C VAL A 406 -16.05 12.84 -21.42
N THR A 407 -16.89 12.46 -20.45
CA THR A 407 -18.32 12.75 -20.47
C THR A 407 -18.59 14.17 -19.97
N ILE A 408 -17.72 14.72 -19.11
CA ILE A 408 -17.86 16.08 -18.58
C ILE A 408 -17.53 17.11 -19.66
N SER A 409 -18.54 17.49 -20.43
CA SER A 409 -18.55 18.73 -21.20
C SER A 409 -18.68 19.92 -20.24
N GLY A 410 -18.14 21.09 -20.59
CA GLY A 410 -18.27 22.33 -19.80
C GLY A 410 -19.71 22.85 -19.65
N LYS A 411 -20.72 22.12 -20.14
CA LYS A 411 -22.14 22.42 -19.98
C LYS A 411 -22.73 21.65 -18.81
N SER A 412 -23.31 22.37 -17.84
CA SER A 412 -24.09 21.74 -16.77
C SER A 412 -25.35 21.10 -17.35
N SER A 413 -25.41 19.78 -17.36
CA SER A 413 -26.62 19.04 -17.73
C SER A 413 -27.45 18.84 -16.46
N ARG A 414 -28.50 19.65 -16.30
CA ARG A 414 -29.65 19.34 -15.41
C ARG A 414 -30.59 18.41 -16.18
N GLY A 415 -30.26 17.13 -16.25
CA GLY A 415 -31.15 16.09 -16.77
C GLY A 415 -31.61 15.19 -15.63
N ASP A 416 -32.84 14.71 -15.69
CA ASP A 416 -33.34 13.74 -14.72
C ASP A 416 -32.85 12.34 -15.08
N VAL A 417 -32.43 11.60 -14.06
CA VAL A 417 -31.95 10.23 -14.21
C VAL A 417 -33.11 9.35 -14.72
N GLN A 418 -32.94 8.73 -15.89
CA GLN A 418 -34.02 7.93 -16.49
C GLN A 418 -34.30 6.65 -15.70
N PRO A 419 -35.58 6.23 -15.60
CA PRO A 419 -35.96 5.08 -14.79
C PRO A 419 -35.46 3.78 -15.41
N LEU A 420 -34.91 2.91 -14.56
CA LEU A 420 -34.45 1.58 -14.95
C LEU A 420 -35.61 0.63 -15.29
N PRO A 421 -35.35 -0.49 -16.00
CA PRO A 421 -36.32 -1.57 -16.17
C PRO A 421 -36.82 -2.10 -14.82
N VAL A 422 -38.13 -2.33 -14.69
CA VAL A 422 -38.74 -2.73 -13.41
C VAL A 422 -38.19 -4.07 -12.90
N SER A 423 -38.02 -5.05 -13.79
CA SER A 423 -37.42 -6.35 -13.44
C SER A 423 -36.00 -6.20 -12.88
N LEU A 424 -35.18 -5.33 -13.48
CA LEU A 424 -33.83 -5.04 -13.00
C LEU A 424 -33.85 -4.41 -11.60
N VAL A 425 -34.77 -3.48 -11.35
CA VAL A 425 -34.91 -2.85 -10.02
C VAL A 425 -35.23 -3.89 -8.95
N TRP A 426 -36.18 -4.79 -9.20
CA TRP A 426 -36.52 -5.84 -8.25
C TRP A 426 -35.37 -6.81 -8.02
N SER A 427 -34.70 -7.28 -9.07
CA SER A 427 -33.55 -8.20 -8.93
C SER A 427 -32.40 -7.56 -8.17
N VAL A 428 -32.02 -6.32 -8.49
CA VAL A 428 -30.95 -5.58 -7.80
C VAL A 428 -31.31 -5.34 -6.33
N THR A 429 -32.56 -4.98 -6.04
CA THR A 429 -33.04 -4.75 -4.68
C THR A 429 -33.04 -6.04 -3.86
N ALA A 430 -33.50 -7.15 -4.44
CA ALA A 430 -33.47 -8.46 -3.77
C ALA A 430 -32.03 -8.91 -3.47
N MET A 431 -31.13 -8.79 -4.44
CA MET A 431 -29.71 -9.12 -4.26
C MET A 431 -29.04 -8.28 -3.17
N LEU A 432 -29.36 -6.99 -3.10
CA LEU A 432 -28.87 -6.16 -2.00
C LEU A 432 -29.37 -6.65 -0.64
N TRP A 433 -30.66 -6.97 -0.51
CA TRP A 433 -31.18 -7.44 0.78
C TRP A 433 -30.55 -8.76 1.20
N VAL A 434 -30.30 -9.68 0.26
CA VAL A 434 -29.52 -10.89 0.52
C VAL A 434 -28.09 -10.54 0.98
N TRP A 435 -27.43 -9.59 0.30
CA TRP A 435 -26.09 -9.14 0.69
C TRP A 435 -26.06 -8.54 2.10
N ILE A 436 -27.03 -7.68 2.43
CA ILE A 436 -27.17 -7.06 3.75
C ILE A 436 -27.43 -8.13 4.80
N ALA A 437 -28.39 -9.04 4.56
CA ALA A 437 -28.69 -10.13 5.48
C ALA A 437 -27.46 -11.01 5.73
N PHE A 438 -26.72 -11.35 4.67
CA PHE A 438 -25.49 -12.11 4.78
C PHE A 438 -24.44 -11.38 5.64
N ASN A 439 -24.21 -10.08 5.42
CA ASN A 439 -23.27 -9.30 6.21
C ASN A 439 -23.71 -9.19 7.68
N VAL A 440 -25.00 -8.94 7.93
CA VAL A 440 -25.56 -8.89 9.29
C VAL A 440 -25.32 -10.22 10.01
N LEU A 441 -25.58 -11.35 9.35
CA LEU A 441 -25.32 -12.67 9.92
C LEU A 441 -23.82 -12.91 10.14
N LEU A 442 -22.95 -12.49 9.23
CA LEU A 442 -21.50 -12.64 9.33
C LEU A 442 -20.94 -11.88 10.52
N TYR A 443 -21.21 -10.58 10.61
CA TYR A 443 -20.73 -9.77 11.73
C TYR A 443 -21.43 -10.16 13.03
N GLY A 444 -22.72 -10.49 12.99
CA GLY A 444 -23.46 -11.01 14.14
C GLY A 444 -22.82 -12.28 14.69
N SER A 445 -22.36 -13.19 13.82
CA SER A 445 -21.69 -14.44 14.21
C SER A 445 -20.30 -14.18 14.81
N ILE A 446 -19.55 -13.21 14.30
CA ILE A 446 -18.25 -12.82 14.88
C ILE A 446 -18.44 -12.22 16.27
N PHE A 447 -19.38 -11.27 16.42
CA PHE A 447 -19.65 -10.66 17.71
C PHE A 447 -20.22 -11.66 18.71
N PHE A 448 -21.23 -12.42 18.33
CA PHE A 448 -21.81 -13.43 19.21
C PHE A 448 -20.80 -14.53 19.55
N GLY A 449 -20.06 -15.01 18.55
CA GLY A 449 -19.05 -16.06 18.71
C GLY A 449 -17.88 -15.67 19.61
N SER A 450 -17.54 -14.38 19.69
CA SER A 450 -16.54 -13.91 20.64
C SER A 450 -16.89 -14.17 22.11
N PHE A 451 -18.18 -14.30 22.42
CA PHE A 451 -18.69 -14.62 23.75
C PHE A 451 -19.02 -16.10 23.96
N THR A 452 -18.65 -17.00 23.03
CA THR A 452 -18.97 -18.44 23.17
C THR A 452 -17.76 -19.24 23.65
N VAL A 453 -18.01 -20.31 24.44
CA VAL A 453 -16.96 -21.23 24.91
C VAL A 453 -16.30 -21.93 23.74
N ASN A 454 -17.09 -22.58 22.88
CA ASN A 454 -16.59 -23.27 21.71
C ASN A 454 -17.63 -23.25 20.59
N TRP A 455 -17.41 -22.41 19.60
CA TRP A 455 -18.36 -22.27 18.49
C TRP A 455 -18.64 -23.61 17.79
N GLY A 456 -19.92 -23.91 17.54
CA GLY A 456 -20.34 -25.16 16.88
C GLY A 456 -20.39 -26.37 17.81
N VAL A 457 -20.03 -26.23 19.09
CA VAL A 457 -20.09 -27.31 20.10
C VAL A 457 -20.80 -26.83 21.37
N ASP A 458 -20.32 -25.73 21.96
CA ASP A 458 -20.84 -25.15 23.18
C ASP A 458 -21.01 -23.63 23.02
N TYR A 459 -22.26 -23.21 22.86
CA TYR A 459 -22.68 -21.82 22.73
C TYR A 459 -22.90 -21.11 24.08
N THR A 460 -22.49 -21.72 25.20
CA THR A 460 -22.56 -21.07 26.52
C THR A 460 -21.79 -19.75 26.51
N LEU A 461 -22.41 -18.71 27.05
CA LEU A 461 -21.81 -17.38 27.09
C LEU A 461 -20.67 -17.34 28.11
N THR A 462 -19.51 -16.86 27.67
CA THR A 462 -18.29 -16.73 28.49
C THR A 462 -17.51 -15.46 28.13
N LEU A 463 -16.74 -14.97 29.10
CA LEU A 463 -15.74 -13.91 28.91
C LEU A 463 -14.31 -14.46 28.93
N ASP A 464 -14.16 -15.79 29.00
CA ASP A 464 -12.86 -16.47 29.12
C ASP A 464 -11.93 -16.19 27.93
N ASN A 465 -12.46 -16.07 26.72
CA ASN A 465 -11.66 -15.68 25.55
C ASN A 465 -11.02 -14.30 25.73
N PHE A 466 -11.76 -13.34 26.30
CA PHE A 466 -11.26 -11.99 26.55
C PHE A 466 -10.30 -11.94 27.74
N SER A 467 -10.55 -12.72 28.80
CA SER A 467 -9.63 -12.80 29.94
C SER A 467 -8.30 -13.47 29.55
N LYS A 468 -8.33 -14.51 28.72
CA LYS A 468 -7.11 -15.13 28.18
C LYS A 468 -6.31 -14.18 27.30
N LEU A 469 -6.98 -13.35 26.50
CA LEU A 469 -6.33 -12.37 25.63
C LEU A 469 -5.77 -11.16 26.39
N PHE A 470 -6.58 -10.52 27.24
CA PHE A 470 -6.28 -9.20 27.82
C PHE A 470 -6.07 -9.22 29.34
N GLY A 471 -6.29 -10.36 30.01
CA GLY A 471 -6.13 -10.53 31.45
C GLY A 471 -4.71 -10.86 31.90
N GLN A 472 -3.78 -11.09 30.98
CA GLN A 472 -2.37 -11.42 31.29
C GLN A 472 -1.50 -10.17 31.59
N GLY A 473 -2.09 -8.97 31.60
CA GLY A 473 -1.40 -7.70 31.79
C GLY A 473 -1.02 -7.01 30.49
N PHE A 474 -0.50 -5.77 30.56
CA PHE A 474 -0.18 -4.97 29.36
C PHE A 474 1.07 -5.43 28.61
N SER A 475 1.98 -6.14 29.29
CA SER A 475 3.22 -6.66 28.71
C SER A 475 3.05 -8.02 28.05
N ASP A 476 1.91 -8.69 28.23
CA ASP A 476 1.70 -10.04 27.74
C ASP A 476 0.31 -10.24 27.12
N GLY A 477 0.10 -11.39 26.47
CA GLY A 477 -1.14 -11.67 25.77
C GLY A 477 -1.34 -10.78 24.52
N ALA A 478 -2.56 -10.25 24.35
CA ALA A 478 -2.97 -9.50 23.17
C ALA A 478 -2.62 -8.01 23.22
N TRP A 479 -2.43 -7.42 24.42
CA TRP A 479 -2.17 -5.98 24.59
C TRP A 479 -0.97 -5.46 23.78
N PRO A 480 0.23 -6.08 23.85
CA PRO A 480 1.39 -5.62 23.09
C PRO A 480 1.09 -5.58 21.59
N SER A 481 0.48 -6.65 21.06
CA SER A 481 0.18 -6.74 19.64
C SER A 481 -0.83 -5.70 19.15
N LEU A 482 -1.80 -5.32 20.00
CA LEU A 482 -2.77 -4.27 19.69
C LEU A 482 -2.10 -2.90 19.68
N LEU A 483 -1.30 -2.61 20.71
CA LEU A 483 -0.59 -1.34 20.85
C LEU A 483 0.45 -1.14 19.75
N ASP A 484 1.25 -2.15 19.44
CA ASP A 484 2.23 -2.11 18.36
C ASP A 484 1.55 -1.90 17.01
N THR A 485 0.42 -2.57 16.75
CA THR A 485 -0.35 -2.35 15.52
C THR A 485 -0.84 -0.91 15.39
N LEU A 486 -1.38 -0.34 16.47
CA LEU A 486 -1.83 1.04 16.51
C LEU A 486 -0.67 2.03 16.35
N LEU A 487 0.47 1.76 17.01
CA LEU A 487 1.68 2.56 16.94
C LEU A 487 2.27 2.54 15.52
N TYR A 488 2.47 1.35 14.95
CA TYR A 488 3.06 1.18 13.62
C TYR A 488 2.17 1.79 12.54
N ALA A 489 0.85 1.58 12.61
CA ALA A 489 -0.09 2.22 11.70
C ALA A 489 -0.15 3.75 11.90
N GLY A 490 -0.07 4.22 13.15
CA GLY A 490 -0.01 5.64 13.50
C GLY A 490 1.24 6.35 12.99
N ILE A 491 2.37 5.63 12.88
CA ILE A 491 3.61 6.14 12.27
C ILE A 491 3.54 6.04 10.74
N ALA A 492 3.09 4.89 10.21
CA ALA A 492 3.08 4.63 8.77
C ALA A 492 2.10 5.54 8.01
N ALA A 493 0.92 5.81 8.55
CA ALA A 493 -0.12 6.54 7.83
C ALA A 493 0.24 8.01 7.51
N PRO A 494 0.77 8.82 8.44
CA PRO A 494 1.26 10.17 8.14
C PRO A 494 2.38 10.17 7.11
N ILE A 495 3.37 9.27 7.26
CA ILE A 495 4.48 9.17 6.32
C ILE A 495 3.97 8.82 4.92
N THR A 496 3.04 7.88 4.82
CA THR A 496 2.39 7.49 3.56
C THR A 496 1.67 8.67 2.90
N ALA A 497 0.88 9.42 3.67
CA ALA A 497 0.11 10.55 3.16
C ALA A 497 1.03 11.68 2.68
N ILE A 498 2.04 12.04 3.47
CA ILE A 498 2.99 13.11 3.14
C ILE A 498 3.85 12.71 1.95
N PHE A 499 4.41 11.50 1.95
CA PHE A 499 5.28 11.03 0.88
C PHE A 499 4.49 10.85 -0.43
N GLY A 500 3.29 10.27 -0.37
CA GLY A 500 2.40 10.16 -1.53
C GLY A 500 1.97 11.52 -2.08
N LEU A 501 1.69 12.50 -1.22
CA LEU A 501 1.39 13.87 -1.65
C LEU A 501 2.61 14.54 -2.30
N LEU A 502 3.81 14.34 -1.75
CA LEU A 502 5.04 14.88 -2.31
C LEU A 502 5.31 14.33 -3.72
N ILE A 503 5.14 13.02 -3.89
CA ILE A 503 5.21 12.37 -5.21
C ILE A 503 4.15 12.95 -6.14
N ALA A 504 2.90 13.08 -5.69
CA ALA A 504 1.83 13.66 -6.50
C ALA A 504 2.13 15.11 -6.91
N TYR A 505 2.70 15.93 -6.02
CA TYR A 505 3.11 17.29 -6.33
C TYR A 505 4.19 17.32 -7.43
N VAL A 506 5.24 16.52 -7.29
CA VAL A 506 6.32 16.42 -8.30
C VAL A 506 5.77 15.92 -9.63
N VAL A 507 4.91 14.89 -9.63
CA VAL A 507 4.34 14.32 -10.84
C VAL A 507 3.33 15.27 -11.49
N VAL A 508 2.47 15.96 -10.75
CA VAL A 508 1.41 16.80 -11.35
C VAL A 508 1.93 18.18 -11.75
N ARG A 509 2.73 18.83 -10.90
CA ARG A 509 3.13 20.23 -11.08
C ARG A 509 4.41 20.41 -11.88
N GLN A 510 5.26 19.38 -11.96
CA GLN A 510 6.57 19.48 -12.61
C GLN A 510 6.64 18.69 -13.92
N GLN A 511 7.52 19.14 -14.80
CA GLN A 511 7.80 18.50 -16.10
C GLN A 511 9.31 18.20 -16.17
N PHE A 512 9.67 16.92 -16.23
CA PHE A 512 11.05 16.47 -16.31
C PHE A 512 11.21 15.19 -17.11
N ARG A 513 12.42 14.95 -17.59
CA ARG A 513 12.79 13.71 -18.28
C ARG A 513 12.80 12.57 -17.25
N GLY A 514 12.09 11.48 -17.54
CA GLY A 514 11.96 10.34 -16.62
C GLY A 514 10.70 10.36 -15.74
N LYS A 515 9.83 11.36 -15.86
CA LYS A 515 8.53 11.41 -15.15
C LYS A 515 7.71 10.11 -15.26
N LYS A 516 7.60 9.56 -16.47
CA LYS A 516 6.92 8.27 -16.71
C LYS A 516 7.55 7.09 -15.98
N VAL A 517 8.88 7.12 -15.80
CA VAL A 517 9.60 6.07 -15.04
C VAL A 517 9.21 6.17 -13.57
N ILE A 518 9.16 7.37 -12.99
CA ILE A 518 8.71 7.55 -11.60
C ILE A 518 7.25 7.14 -11.42
N GLU A 519 6.37 7.55 -12.35
CA GLU A 519 4.97 7.11 -12.37
C GLU A 519 4.87 5.58 -12.40
N PHE A 520 5.64 4.92 -13.28
CA PHE A 520 5.66 3.46 -13.38
C PHE A 520 6.26 2.79 -12.11
N SER A 521 7.37 3.28 -11.58
CA SER A 521 8.01 2.73 -10.38
C SER A 521 7.16 2.90 -9.13
N THR A 522 6.40 3.99 -9.01
CA THR A 522 5.43 4.16 -7.90
C THR A 522 4.17 3.33 -8.09
N MET A 523 3.80 3.01 -9.34
CA MET A 523 2.77 2.02 -9.63
C MET A 523 3.21 0.60 -9.28
N LEU A 524 4.51 0.28 -9.37
CA LEU A 524 5.04 -1.02 -8.97
C LEU A 524 4.71 -1.35 -7.51
N CYS A 525 4.66 -0.35 -6.61
CA CYS A 525 4.23 -0.52 -5.22
C CYS A 525 2.84 -1.14 -5.06
N PHE A 526 1.95 -0.90 -6.04
CA PHE A 526 0.62 -1.48 -6.09
C PHE A 526 0.62 -2.86 -6.75
N ALA A 527 1.50 -3.07 -7.73
CA ALA A 527 1.58 -4.32 -8.48
C ALA A 527 2.28 -5.44 -7.69
N VAL A 528 3.22 -5.14 -6.80
CA VAL A 528 3.93 -6.17 -6.00
C VAL A 528 2.97 -6.76 -4.96
N PRO A 529 2.64 -8.06 -5.06
CA PRO A 529 1.75 -8.73 -4.11
C PRO A 529 2.34 -8.74 -2.70
N GLY A 530 1.49 -8.76 -1.67
CA GLY A 530 1.96 -8.63 -0.29
C GLY A 530 2.90 -9.75 0.15
N THR A 531 2.60 -11.00 -0.21
CA THR A 531 3.47 -12.14 0.11
C THR A 531 4.84 -11.99 -0.53
N VAL A 532 4.88 -11.67 -1.83
CA VAL A 532 6.11 -11.35 -2.58
C VAL A 532 6.87 -10.23 -1.91
N ALA A 533 6.19 -9.14 -1.53
CA ALA A 533 6.81 -8.02 -0.82
C ALA A 533 7.47 -8.50 0.49
N GLY A 534 6.77 -9.31 1.31
CA GLY A 534 7.31 -9.86 2.55
C GLY A 534 8.60 -10.66 2.34
N VAL A 535 8.58 -11.65 1.44
CA VAL A 535 9.76 -12.46 1.10
C VAL A 535 10.90 -11.59 0.57
N SER A 536 10.58 -10.70 -0.37
CA SER A 536 11.56 -9.83 -1.01
C SER A 536 12.24 -8.86 -0.02
N TYR A 537 11.51 -8.40 1.00
CA TYR A 537 12.05 -7.55 2.06
C TYR A 537 12.97 -8.32 2.99
N ILE A 538 12.64 -9.57 3.36
CA ILE A 538 13.57 -10.43 4.11
C ILE A 538 14.86 -10.58 3.30
N LEU A 539 14.75 -11.02 2.05
CA LEU A 539 15.92 -11.29 1.20
C LEU A 539 16.78 -10.04 0.97
N ALA A 540 16.16 -8.86 0.89
CA ALA A 540 16.85 -7.60 0.66
C ALA A 540 17.50 -6.98 1.89
N PHE A 541 16.98 -7.24 3.09
CA PHE A 541 17.35 -6.54 4.31
C PHE A 541 17.80 -7.45 5.46
N ASN A 542 17.99 -8.74 5.20
CA ASN A 542 18.58 -9.69 6.14
C ASN A 542 20.13 -9.68 6.09
N GLY A 543 20.72 -9.09 5.04
CA GLY A 543 22.17 -9.03 4.83
C GLY A 543 22.68 -7.64 4.48
N ALA A 544 24.00 -7.52 4.33
CA ALA A 544 24.65 -6.29 3.88
C ALA A 544 24.10 -5.84 2.51
N PRO A 545 24.00 -4.53 2.25
CA PRO A 545 24.55 -3.43 3.05
C PRO A 545 23.56 -2.84 4.06
N VAL A 546 22.30 -3.29 4.13
CA VAL A 546 21.27 -2.67 4.99
C VAL A 546 20.54 -3.75 5.78
N TYR A 547 20.71 -3.76 7.09
CA TYR A 547 20.06 -4.71 7.99
C TYR A 547 18.80 -4.07 8.61
N LEU A 548 17.62 -4.60 8.28
CA LEU A 548 16.35 -4.17 8.88
C LEU A 548 15.52 -5.35 9.41
N THR A 549 15.82 -6.58 8.98
CA THR A 549 15.10 -7.77 9.45
C THR A 549 15.16 -7.88 10.97
N GLY A 550 14.03 -8.19 11.59
CA GLY A 550 13.91 -8.28 13.05
C GLY A 550 13.53 -6.98 13.76
N THR A 551 13.55 -5.83 13.07
CA THR A 551 13.23 -4.52 13.65
C THR A 551 11.81 -4.06 13.32
N ALA A 552 11.19 -3.23 14.17
CA ALA A 552 9.89 -2.60 13.85
C ALA A 552 9.96 -1.71 12.60
N ALA A 553 11.14 -1.19 12.24
CA ALA A 553 11.34 -0.33 11.09
C ALA A 553 11.01 -1.03 9.77
N ILE A 554 11.36 -2.31 9.59
CA ILE A 554 11.06 -3.04 8.34
C ILE A 554 9.54 -3.19 8.13
N VAL A 555 8.79 -3.40 9.22
CA VAL A 555 7.33 -3.51 9.21
C VAL A 555 6.71 -2.16 8.85
N ILE A 556 7.11 -1.08 9.52
CA ILE A 556 6.60 0.28 9.26
C ILE A 556 6.93 0.72 7.83
N ILE A 557 8.17 0.51 7.35
CA ILE A 557 8.57 0.87 6.00
C ILE A 557 7.80 0.05 4.96
N SER A 558 7.60 -1.25 5.19
CA SER A 558 6.76 -2.09 4.33
C SER A 558 5.32 -1.58 4.27
N MET A 559 4.72 -1.22 5.41
CA MET A 559 3.39 -0.58 5.47
C MET A 559 3.36 0.73 4.67
N VAL A 560 4.36 1.60 4.85
CA VAL A 560 4.46 2.88 4.13
C VAL A 560 4.50 2.65 2.63
N MET A 561 5.51 1.92 2.14
CA MET A 561 5.77 1.78 0.71
C MET A 561 4.63 1.10 -0.03
N ARG A 562 4.00 0.08 0.58
CA ARG A 562 2.83 -0.59 0.01
C ARG A 562 1.57 0.27 0.03
N ASN A 563 1.53 1.31 0.88
CA ASN A 563 0.39 2.20 1.01
C ASN A 563 0.56 3.54 0.28
N VAL A 564 1.77 3.90 -0.17
CA VAL A 564 2.08 5.14 -0.92
C VAL A 564 1.11 5.44 -2.07
N PRO A 565 0.67 4.47 -2.91
CA PRO A 565 -0.26 4.75 -4.01
C PRO A 565 -1.57 5.41 -3.57
N VAL A 566 -2.01 5.19 -2.33
CA VAL A 566 -3.17 5.88 -1.75
C VAL A 566 -2.92 7.39 -1.68
N GLY A 567 -1.81 7.79 -1.08
CA GLY A 567 -1.42 9.19 -0.93
C GLY A 567 -1.20 9.85 -2.29
N ILE A 568 -0.61 9.13 -3.24
CA ILE A 568 -0.42 9.62 -4.62
C ILE A 568 -1.78 9.92 -5.27
N ARG A 569 -2.73 8.98 -5.25
CA ARG A 569 -4.04 9.17 -5.88
C ARG A 569 -4.83 10.30 -5.23
N ALA A 570 -4.83 10.37 -3.91
CA ALA A 570 -5.47 11.46 -3.17
C ALA A 570 -4.82 12.82 -3.52
N GLY A 571 -3.49 12.86 -3.60
CA GLY A 571 -2.73 14.04 -4.00
C GLY A 571 -3.03 14.49 -5.44
N ILE A 572 -3.05 13.56 -6.40
CA ILE A 572 -3.40 13.86 -7.81
C ILE A 572 -4.82 14.40 -7.92
N ALA A 573 -5.78 13.75 -7.25
CA ALA A 573 -7.18 14.19 -7.26
C ALA A 573 -7.35 15.58 -6.63
N GLY A 574 -6.66 15.85 -5.52
CA GLY A 574 -6.69 17.15 -4.86
C GLY A 574 -6.00 18.25 -5.67
N LEU A 575 -4.80 18.00 -6.18
CA LEU A 575 -4.02 18.95 -6.99
C LEU A 575 -4.69 19.24 -8.33
N GLY A 576 -5.37 18.25 -8.92
CA GLY A 576 -6.11 18.42 -10.18
C GLY A 576 -7.27 19.40 -10.09
N GLN A 577 -7.77 19.69 -8.88
CA GLN A 577 -8.81 20.69 -8.64
C GLN A 577 -8.24 22.11 -8.45
N LEU A 578 -6.93 22.24 -8.24
CA LEU A 578 -6.26 23.51 -7.99
C LEU A 578 -5.63 24.03 -9.29
N ASP A 579 -6.04 25.22 -9.71
CA ASP A 579 -5.46 25.87 -10.88
C ASP A 579 -3.96 26.13 -10.69
N LYS A 580 -3.17 26.02 -11.76
CA LYS A 580 -1.72 26.21 -11.73
C LYS A 580 -1.32 27.68 -11.50
N SER A 581 -2.21 28.62 -11.79
CA SER A 581 -2.01 30.06 -11.55
C SER A 581 -1.70 30.40 -10.08
N LEU A 582 -2.15 29.59 -9.11
CA LEU A 582 -1.82 29.77 -7.70
C LEU A 582 -0.31 29.60 -7.44
N ASP A 583 0.30 28.62 -8.12
CA ASP A 583 1.73 28.36 -8.04
C ASP A 583 2.50 29.51 -8.71
N GLU A 584 2.06 29.93 -9.89
CA GLU A 584 2.68 31.01 -10.69
C GLU A 584 2.59 32.39 -10.01
N ALA A 585 1.47 32.70 -9.35
CA ALA A 585 1.31 33.92 -8.57
C ALA A 585 2.27 33.98 -7.38
N SER A 586 2.44 32.85 -6.68
CA SER A 586 3.37 32.73 -5.56
C SER A 586 4.82 32.92 -6.02
N LEU A 587 5.21 32.24 -7.10
CA LEU A 587 6.54 32.33 -7.70
C LEU A 587 6.85 33.74 -8.22
N SER A 588 5.86 34.46 -8.77
CA SER A 588 6.00 35.85 -9.23
C SER A 588 6.33 36.82 -8.09
N LEU A 589 5.87 36.51 -6.87
CA LEU A 589 6.22 37.25 -5.64
C LEU A 589 7.57 36.81 -5.04
N ARG A 590 8.38 36.06 -5.80
CA ARG A 590 9.68 35.49 -5.37
C ARG A 590 9.58 34.54 -4.17
N ALA A 591 8.40 33.96 -3.92
CA ALA A 591 8.30 32.82 -3.00
C ALA A 591 8.92 31.58 -3.68
N GLY A 592 9.63 30.74 -2.93
CA GLY A 592 10.13 29.46 -3.44
C GLY A 592 9.08 28.36 -3.34
N SER A 593 9.22 27.26 -4.10
CA SER A 593 8.21 26.19 -4.13
C SER A 593 7.90 25.58 -2.77
N LEU A 594 8.87 25.47 -1.85
CA LEU A 594 8.60 25.02 -0.48
C LEU A 594 7.59 25.92 0.24
N ARG A 595 7.71 27.25 0.08
CA ARG A 595 6.76 28.21 0.67
C ARG A 595 5.39 28.11 0.01
N THR A 596 5.35 28.01 -1.32
CA THR A 596 4.11 27.79 -2.07
C THR A 596 3.41 26.53 -1.61
N VAL A 597 4.15 25.43 -1.44
CA VAL A 597 3.61 24.17 -0.94
C VAL A 597 3.06 24.32 0.48
N LEU A 598 3.86 24.83 1.42
CA LEU A 598 3.46 24.89 2.84
C LEU A 598 2.33 25.89 3.13
N TYR A 599 2.33 27.04 2.47
CA TYR A 599 1.42 28.14 2.81
C TYR A 599 0.20 28.26 1.88
N ILE A 600 0.26 27.71 0.66
CA ILE A 600 -0.85 27.80 -0.31
C ILE A 600 -1.43 26.42 -0.59
N ILE A 601 -0.60 25.48 -1.07
CA ILE A 601 -1.10 24.18 -1.54
C ILE A 601 -1.54 23.30 -0.37
N LEU A 602 -0.73 23.13 0.67
CA LEU A 602 -1.01 22.24 1.80
C LEU A 602 -2.31 22.64 2.54
N PRO A 603 -2.58 23.93 2.83
CA PRO A 603 -3.85 24.35 3.42
C PRO A 603 -5.06 24.08 2.54
N LEU A 604 -4.92 24.24 1.21
CA LEU A 604 -5.98 23.95 0.25
C LEU A 604 -6.23 22.43 0.10
N LEU A 605 -5.18 21.62 0.24
CA LEU A 605 -5.23 20.16 0.16
C LEU A 605 -5.57 19.46 1.48
N ARG A 606 -5.83 20.18 2.57
CA ARG A 606 -6.20 19.60 3.88
C ARG A 606 -7.26 18.49 3.77
N PRO A 607 -8.38 18.64 3.02
CA PRO A 607 -9.37 17.57 2.90
C PRO A 607 -8.81 16.31 2.24
N ALA A 608 -7.97 16.46 1.21
CA ALA A 608 -7.33 15.34 0.52
C ALA A 608 -6.30 14.64 1.41
N ILE A 609 -5.51 15.40 2.18
CA ILE A 609 -4.53 14.88 3.14
C ILE A 609 -5.23 14.07 4.23
N LEU A 610 -6.32 14.60 4.79
CA LEU A 610 -7.09 13.91 5.83
C LEU A 610 -7.71 12.61 5.30
N SER A 611 -8.29 12.62 4.10
CA SER A 611 -8.79 11.39 3.47
C SER A 611 -7.67 10.38 3.18
N ALA A 612 -6.50 10.84 2.72
CA ALA A 612 -5.34 9.98 2.49
C ALA A 612 -4.81 9.37 3.79
N LEU A 613 -4.77 10.16 4.87
CA LEU A 613 -4.32 9.74 6.19
C LEU A 613 -5.22 8.63 6.75
N ILE A 614 -6.54 8.86 6.79
CA ILE A 614 -7.53 7.88 7.28
C ILE A 614 -7.42 6.58 6.49
N TYR A 615 -7.42 6.67 5.16
CA TYR A 615 -7.36 5.48 4.33
C TYR A 615 -6.03 4.73 4.45
N SER A 616 -4.91 5.46 4.58
CA SER A 616 -3.59 4.84 4.81
C SER A 616 -3.51 4.15 6.17
N PHE A 617 -4.13 4.74 7.20
CA PHE A 617 -4.24 4.14 8.52
C PHE A 617 -5.06 2.86 8.52
N VAL A 618 -6.26 2.90 7.91
CA VAL A 618 -7.11 1.72 7.76
C VAL A 618 -6.40 0.60 7.01
N ARG A 619 -5.69 0.93 5.92
CA ARG A 619 -4.90 -0.05 5.19
C ARG A 619 -3.69 -0.57 5.96
N ALA A 620 -3.05 0.24 6.79
CA ALA A 620 -1.90 -0.20 7.59
C ALA A 620 -2.30 -1.25 8.62
N ILE A 621 -3.38 -1.01 9.39
CA ILE A 621 -3.86 -1.96 10.40
C ILE A 621 -4.34 -3.26 9.78
N THR A 622 -5.02 -3.20 8.64
CA THR A 622 -5.57 -4.38 7.97
C THR A 622 -4.55 -5.15 7.14
N THR A 623 -3.29 -4.70 7.10
CA THR A 623 -2.25 -5.39 6.33
C THR A 623 -1.81 -6.67 7.05
N VAL A 624 -1.79 -7.78 6.30
CA VAL A 624 -1.31 -9.08 6.81
C VAL A 624 -0.26 -9.68 5.88
N SER A 625 -0.56 -9.77 4.57
CA SER A 625 0.19 -10.61 3.62
C SER A 625 1.70 -10.35 3.55
N ALA A 626 2.15 -9.11 3.72
CA ALA A 626 3.58 -8.79 3.74
C ALA A 626 4.18 -8.87 5.14
N ILE A 627 3.38 -8.55 6.15
CA ILE A 627 3.83 -8.34 7.52
C ILE A 627 4.07 -9.68 8.21
N ILE A 628 3.31 -10.71 7.89
CA ILE A 628 3.48 -12.05 8.47
C ILE A 628 4.91 -12.61 8.32
N PHE A 629 5.61 -12.22 7.25
CA PHE A 629 7.01 -12.59 7.00
C PHE A 629 8.01 -11.74 7.79
N LEU A 630 7.62 -10.53 8.18
CA LEU A 630 8.52 -9.51 8.73
C LEU A 630 8.48 -9.39 10.25
N VAL A 631 7.44 -9.95 10.87
CA VAL A 631 7.27 -9.91 12.31
C VAL A 631 8.12 -10.93 13.03
N THR A 632 8.51 -10.55 14.24
CA THR A 632 9.22 -11.36 15.22
C THR A 632 8.38 -11.45 16.50
N PRO A 633 8.76 -12.30 17.46
CA PRO A 633 8.13 -12.32 18.78
C PRO A 633 8.12 -10.96 19.50
N ASP A 634 9.02 -10.04 19.17
CA ASP A 634 9.08 -8.70 19.77
C ASP A 634 8.34 -7.62 18.97
N THR A 635 8.07 -7.86 17.68
CA THR A 635 7.36 -6.93 16.79
C THR A 635 5.96 -7.45 16.48
N ARG A 636 5.16 -7.62 17.55
CA ARG A 636 3.87 -8.32 17.48
C ARG A 636 2.85 -7.43 16.78
N VAL A 637 2.29 -7.85 15.63
CA VAL A 637 1.09 -7.19 15.08
C VAL A 637 -0.15 -8.02 15.36
N ALA A 638 -1.28 -7.35 15.55
CA ALA A 638 -2.56 -7.94 15.89
C ALA A 638 -3.01 -8.94 14.82
N THR A 639 -2.76 -8.64 13.55
CA THR A 639 -3.18 -9.51 12.45
C THR A 639 -2.41 -10.82 12.39
N SER A 640 -1.11 -10.83 12.67
CA SER A 640 -0.31 -12.06 12.76
C SER A 640 -0.62 -12.82 14.05
N TYR A 641 -0.82 -12.11 15.16
CA TYR A 641 -1.20 -12.73 16.43
C TYR A 641 -2.51 -13.52 16.29
N ILE A 642 -3.52 -12.91 15.68
CA ILE A 642 -4.81 -13.59 15.48
C ILE A 642 -4.62 -14.80 14.54
N LEU A 643 -3.82 -14.66 13.50
CA LEU A 643 -3.56 -15.75 12.56
C LEU A 643 -2.88 -16.94 13.24
N ASN A 644 -1.87 -16.69 14.09
CA ASN A 644 -1.21 -17.75 14.85
C ASN A 644 -2.20 -18.48 15.76
N ARG A 645 -3.14 -17.77 16.40
CA ARG A 645 -4.21 -18.40 17.20
C ARG A 645 -5.14 -19.27 16.36
N VAL A 646 -5.36 -18.92 15.09
CA VAL A 646 -6.12 -19.78 14.17
C VAL A 646 -5.32 -21.03 13.81
N GLU A 647 -4.02 -20.89 13.55
CA GLU A 647 -3.13 -22.03 13.28
C GLU A 647 -3.04 -22.98 14.49
N ASP A 648 -3.02 -22.45 15.71
CA ASP A 648 -3.04 -23.20 16.97
C ASP A 648 -4.42 -23.86 17.26
N GLY A 649 -5.44 -23.60 16.44
CA GLY A 649 -6.80 -24.11 16.62
C GLY A 649 -7.62 -23.38 17.69
N GLU A 650 -7.11 -22.27 18.22
CA GLU A 650 -7.72 -21.44 19.26
C GLU A 650 -8.72 -20.42 18.67
N TYR A 651 -9.70 -20.93 17.90
CA TYR A 651 -10.68 -20.12 17.16
C TYR A 651 -11.44 -19.13 18.06
N GLY A 652 -11.82 -19.53 19.28
CA GLY A 652 -12.54 -18.65 20.22
C GLY A 652 -11.77 -17.36 20.54
N MET A 653 -10.46 -17.46 20.77
CA MET A 653 -9.60 -16.30 20.99
C MET A 653 -9.39 -15.50 19.70
N ALA A 654 -9.21 -16.17 18.56
CA ALA A 654 -9.05 -15.49 17.29
C ALA A 654 -10.29 -14.64 16.92
N ILE A 655 -11.50 -15.16 17.17
CA ILE A 655 -12.77 -14.47 16.91
C ILE A 655 -12.95 -13.30 17.90
N ALA A 656 -12.63 -13.50 19.18
CA ALA A 656 -12.72 -12.46 20.19
C ALA A 656 -11.77 -11.29 19.91
N TYR A 657 -10.54 -11.57 19.50
CA TYR A 657 -9.64 -10.50 19.10
C TYR A 657 -10.09 -9.87 17.76
N GLY A 658 -10.57 -10.67 16.80
CA GLY A 658 -11.19 -10.15 15.58
C GLY A 658 -12.32 -9.15 15.83
N SER A 659 -13.20 -9.42 16.81
CA SER A 659 -14.29 -8.51 17.18
C SER A 659 -13.78 -7.23 17.85
N VAL A 660 -12.76 -7.31 18.71
CA VAL A 660 -12.10 -6.14 19.31
C VAL A 660 -11.47 -5.26 18.24
N LEU A 661 -10.75 -5.84 17.27
CA LEU A 661 -10.16 -5.07 16.17
C LEU A 661 -11.23 -4.36 15.33
N ILE A 662 -12.37 -5.01 15.04
CA ILE A 662 -13.47 -4.35 14.32
C ILE A 662 -13.97 -3.13 15.12
N VAL A 663 -14.19 -3.26 16.43
CA VAL A 663 -14.66 -2.16 17.28
C VAL A 663 -13.65 -1.02 17.33
N VAL A 664 -12.37 -1.33 17.54
CA VAL A 664 -11.29 -0.34 17.56
C VAL A 664 -11.20 0.39 16.21
N MET A 665 -11.30 -0.34 15.09
CA MET A 665 -11.29 0.24 13.76
C MET A 665 -12.47 1.16 13.48
N LEU A 666 -13.68 0.75 13.84
CA LEU A 666 -14.88 1.58 13.70
C LEU A 666 -14.77 2.84 14.57
N ALA A 667 -14.33 2.71 15.82
CA ALA A 667 -14.12 3.83 16.72
C ALA A 667 -13.14 4.86 16.13
N ILE A 668 -12.00 4.39 15.60
CA ILE A 668 -11.01 5.28 14.99
C ILE A 668 -11.57 5.97 13.75
N ILE A 669 -12.27 5.25 12.87
CA ILE A 669 -12.91 5.86 11.69
C ILE A 669 -13.92 6.93 12.10
N PHE A 670 -14.75 6.68 13.11
CA PHE A 670 -15.71 7.66 13.61
C PHE A 670 -15.04 8.88 14.25
N ILE A 671 -13.97 8.68 15.02
CA ILE A 671 -13.18 9.77 15.60
C ILE A 671 -12.61 10.65 14.47
N PHE A 672 -12.03 10.03 13.43
CA PHE A 672 -11.53 10.76 12.29
C PHE A 672 -12.63 11.49 11.52
N ASP A 673 -13.78 10.84 11.27
CA ASP A 673 -14.89 11.49 10.57
C ASP A 673 -15.46 12.66 11.37
N ALA A 674 -15.51 12.57 12.70
CA ALA A 674 -15.89 13.69 13.57
C ALA A 674 -14.89 14.86 13.47
N LEU A 675 -13.59 14.58 13.57
CA LEU A 675 -12.52 15.60 13.46
C LEU A 675 -12.51 16.29 12.08
N VAL A 676 -12.84 15.55 11.01
CA VAL A 676 -12.85 16.08 9.63
C VAL A 676 -14.20 16.71 9.25
N GLY A 677 -15.30 16.18 9.77
CA GLY A 677 -16.67 16.66 9.52
C GLY A 677 -16.86 18.11 9.95
N GLU A 678 -16.28 18.51 11.09
CA GLU A 678 -16.27 19.90 11.53
C GLU A 678 -15.55 20.83 10.55
N ALA A 679 -14.49 20.37 9.87
CA ALA A 679 -13.77 21.17 8.86
C ALA A 679 -14.60 21.41 7.58
N ARG A 680 -15.52 20.50 7.22
CA ARG A 680 -16.47 20.71 6.10
C ARG A 680 -17.64 21.58 6.51
N VAL A 681 -18.17 21.42 7.72
CA VAL A 681 -19.34 22.16 8.22
C VAL A 681 -18.98 23.60 8.61
N ALA A 682 -17.76 23.87 9.10
CA ALA A 682 -17.30 25.21 9.44
C ALA A 682 -17.28 26.17 8.24
N ARG A 683 -16.99 25.68 7.02
CA ARG A 683 -17.12 26.48 5.78
C ARG A 683 -18.57 26.76 5.38
N SER A 684 -19.51 25.89 5.76
CA SER A 684 -20.94 26.10 5.53
C SER A 684 -21.55 27.11 6.51
N ARG A 685 -21.05 27.18 7.76
CA ARG A 685 -21.53 28.15 8.76
C ARG A 685 -20.95 29.57 8.59
N ALA A 686 -19.85 29.72 7.86
CA ALA A 686 -19.24 31.03 7.60
C ALA A 686 -19.96 31.89 6.53
N LYS A 687 -21.14 31.49 6.04
CA LYS A 687 -21.95 32.23 5.06
C LYS A 687 -23.29 32.76 5.59
N THR A 688 -23.50 32.72 6.90
CA THR A 688 -24.67 33.31 7.56
C THR A 688 -24.24 34.12 8.77
N ARG A 689 -23.54 35.23 8.52
CA ARG A 689 -23.63 36.45 9.34
C ARG A 689 -23.60 37.65 8.43
#